data_AF-A0A7C7ERR8-F1
#
_entry.id   AF-A0A7C7ERR8-F1
#
_cell.length_a   1.000
_cell.length_b   1.000
_cell.length_c   1.000
_cell.angle_alpha   90.00
_cell.angle_beta   90.00
_cell.angle_gamma   90.00
#
_symmetry.space_group_name_H-M   'P 1'
#
loop_
_entity.id
_entity.type
_entity.pdbx_description
1 polymer ?
#
loop_
_entity_poly.entity_id
_entity_poly.type
_entity_poly.pdbx_seq_one_letter_code
_entity_poly.pdbx_strand_id
1 'polypeptide(L)'
;MTLFERALKRYRLKFNSALMGRAVVSCLLIFLASIHIYYASWLGFGQRNPVLLYINMTLRTGTALFSIYLLLRAYNTLWDNRKTARWMDITAGNDDDIFQNLYELREQQESPEVIDLLAIQADKRIEELELKPPAWFTPAQIFFLLFFLVGTITWWAMSWDSFKPAFKQFYTNKPESIVYKETIEISPGNITIGRGQEVLIEVQNPETRLEHKLYFRYDKIFRELALTDWRYLFSSVETDIEYYIANSVASSDTFKITCLDEPYARQWRTQISPPAYTGLSTVVDTLSQGNIEAFLHSLVNLNIQTNIPIKQAQMRFSDGRTLPLKGSGNSFSTQFRVQKAETWYLELIDELGRKNRPEEKSINIITDSPPEIRILFPAKDTVLDQRMNLPLIVSANDDFGLRNLQLVYQINDAAPQSITIKSVIPGKIINLDYVFDLAPFGLFPGDRVTYWMQVWDNSPMHQKAESTRYVARFPSIAEIYQEIEQKENLKTSELQSAMEQAQDLQQEFEQKRRELLKDPQTDWEDKKQLQDLMERQEDLADQVDSLAEDFQDLINQLQNHQALSEDVLQKMQKIQELMEEIANDDLRAAMDKMNRALENMNPEDLRKAMENFKFSMQDFMDRIDQTLDLLESIKKEQAMEKALQMASEIEKSQQALKDRSSDPNNKAENLAKDQDNISSSYEELKQALQDLDRMLDSNKDRDIKQQLQQLQQDMQQSKPESDMKSSASNLRANKRSAAQSDMESALQKMRRFTLKMNEMKQSMGGQSQQEITAAMQRAIRELLIFSTNHEKLQQRLGRDPYPIMQELIAQYDGLQILLNKFFSTPQVSMFVPPKFYIDLTDTNNAYRDLFIQVSERQYYQLPQQMSNILKGLNLMVYDLMQALNNASSGGGGGGGMQSLMQMLQQMGEEQMMMNMLTQALLKQLQEQGGRMDAAMQRQVQKLASDQQRLADNLKRALQNDPEAQKQASTIKQIIEEAEAVARQLRSNQLSPDTLRRQENIISRLLDAQRSINKRDTTQKRKAETATQQFPTDASQMDLQQLRRAAMLDDSYKSLPNAWQQVIIKYLKLLSDQAQ
;
A
#
# COMPACT_ATOMS: atom_id res chain seq x y z
N MET A 1 -146.51 28.73 -68.40
CA MET A 1 -145.21 28.14 -68.75
C MET A 1 -145.38 26.62 -68.76
N THR A 2 -145.38 25.98 -69.92
CA THR A 2 -145.70 24.54 -70.08
C THR A 2 -144.62 23.62 -69.48
N LEU A 3 -144.89 22.32 -69.31
CA LEU A 3 -143.93 21.38 -68.72
C LEU A 3 -142.65 21.32 -69.57
N PHE A 4 -142.81 21.39 -70.90
CA PHE A 4 -141.77 21.58 -71.90
C PHE A 4 -140.89 22.80 -71.63
N GLU A 5 -141.45 23.99 -71.42
CA GLU A 5 -140.64 25.19 -71.17
C GLU A 5 -139.82 25.09 -69.88
N ARG A 6 -140.37 24.44 -68.86
CA ARG A 6 -139.64 24.14 -67.61
C ARG A 6 -138.51 23.13 -67.86
N ALA A 7 -138.76 22.06 -68.61
CA ALA A 7 -137.75 21.07 -68.97
C ALA A 7 -136.64 21.69 -69.82
N LEU A 8 -137.00 22.43 -70.86
CA LEU A 8 -136.10 23.12 -71.77
C LEU A 8 -135.17 24.10 -71.02
N LYS A 9 -135.74 24.93 -70.13
CA LYS A 9 -134.96 25.86 -69.30
C LYS A 9 -134.04 25.10 -68.33
N ARG A 10 -134.51 24.00 -67.73
CA ARG A 10 -133.74 23.18 -66.78
C ARG A 10 -132.55 22.49 -67.47
N TYR A 11 -132.76 21.88 -68.63
CA TYR A 11 -131.70 21.24 -69.40
C TYR A 11 -130.69 22.26 -69.92
N ARG A 12 -131.15 23.37 -70.51
CA ARG A 12 -130.27 24.48 -70.92
C ARG A 12 -129.37 24.97 -69.80
N LEU A 13 -129.93 25.15 -68.59
CA LEU A 13 -129.16 25.58 -67.42
C LEU A 13 -128.13 24.53 -66.98
N LYS A 14 -128.44 23.24 -67.10
CA LYS A 14 -127.51 22.14 -66.81
C LYS A 14 -126.38 22.04 -67.86
N PHE A 15 -126.69 22.16 -69.15
CA PHE A 15 -125.68 22.18 -70.22
C PHE A 15 -124.73 23.36 -70.08
N ASN A 16 -125.30 24.54 -69.90
CA ASN A 16 -124.54 25.78 -69.77
C ASN A 16 -123.69 25.78 -68.48
N SER A 17 -124.21 25.25 -67.36
CA SER A 17 -123.42 25.12 -66.14
C SER A 17 -122.31 24.07 -66.24
N ALA A 18 -122.51 22.95 -66.95
CA ALA A 18 -121.47 21.97 -67.21
C ALA A 18 -120.34 22.53 -68.11
N LEU A 19 -120.68 23.29 -69.16
CA LEU A 19 -119.72 23.97 -70.03
C LEU A 19 -118.89 25.02 -69.27
N MET A 20 -119.54 25.85 -68.47
CA MET A 20 -118.85 26.83 -67.64
C MET A 20 -118.01 26.17 -66.54
N GLY A 21 -118.53 25.11 -65.92
CA GLY A 21 -117.82 24.30 -64.95
C GLY A 21 -116.53 23.70 -65.51
N ARG A 22 -116.58 23.14 -66.72
CA ARG A 22 -115.38 22.63 -67.44
C ARG A 22 -114.34 23.72 -67.67
N ALA A 23 -114.79 24.91 -68.09
CA ALA A 23 -113.88 26.03 -68.34
C ALA A 23 -113.19 26.52 -67.06
N VAL A 24 -113.93 26.63 -65.96
CA VAL A 24 -113.39 27.05 -64.64
C VAL A 24 -112.36 26.06 -64.12
N VAL A 25 -112.67 24.75 -64.14
CA VAL A 25 -111.74 23.71 -63.71
C VAL A 25 -110.48 23.70 -64.58
N SER A 26 -110.63 23.88 -65.90
CA SER A 26 -109.49 23.99 -66.83
C SER A 26 -108.61 25.21 -66.53
N CYS A 27 -109.20 26.36 -66.19
CA CYS A 27 -108.43 27.54 -65.77
C CYS A 27 -107.62 27.28 -64.49
N LEU A 28 -108.23 26.59 -63.51
CA LEU A 28 -107.59 26.28 -62.25
C LEU A 28 -106.39 25.33 -62.45
N LEU A 29 -106.50 24.35 -63.35
CA LEU A 29 -105.41 23.44 -63.68
C LEU A 29 -104.26 24.14 -64.41
N ILE A 30 -104.56 25.05 -65.33
CA ILE A 30 -103.54 25.84 -66.03
C ILE A 30 -102.79 26.74 -65.06
N PHE A 31 -103.50 27.31 -64.08
CA PHE A 31 -102.87 28.08 -63.00
C PHE A 31 -101.93 27.21 -62.16
N LEU A 32 -102.36 26.02 -61.72
CA LEU A 32 -101.51 25.08 -60.98
C LEU A 32 -100.30 24.63 -61.80
N ALA A 33 -100.49 24.32 -63.09
CA ALA A 33 -99.41 23.97 -64.00
C ALA A 33 -98.38 25.10 -64.15
N SER A 34 -98.83 26.37 -64.19
CA SER A 34 -97.93 27.52 -64.29
C SER A 34 -97.06 27.71 -63.04
N ILE A 35 -97.61 27.47 -61.85
CA ILE A 35 -96.86 27.46 -60.59
C ILE A 35 -95.82 26.34 -60.63
N HIS A 36 -96.21 25.15 -61.11
CA HIS A 36 -95.30 24.02 -61.20
C HIS A 36 -94.16 24.25 -62.20
N ILE A 37 -94.45 24.82 -63.37
CA ILE A 37 -93.44 25.18 -64.39
C ILE A 37 -92.49 26.26 -63.84
N TYR A 38 -93.02 27.25 -63.12
CA TYR A 38 -92.18 28.25 -62.46
C TYR A 38 -91.28 27.60 -61.40
N TYR A 39 -91.82 26.70 -60.59
CA TYR A 39 -91.05 25.97 -59.57
C TYR A 39 -89.94 25.11 -60.19
N ALA A 40 -90.23 24.39 -61.27
CA ALA A 40 -89.22 23.63 -62.01
C ALA A 40 -88.13 24.54 -62.61
N SER A 41 -88.53 25.69 -63.17
CA SER A 41 -87.59 26.70 -63.67
C SER A 41 -86.74 27.30 -62.54
N TRP A 42 -87.33 27.54 -61.38
CA TRP A 42 -86.66 28.06 -60.19
C TRP A 42 -85.60 27.10 -59.67
N LEU A 43 -85.86 25.79 -59.70
CA LEU A 43 -84.87 24.75 -59.38
C LEU A 43 -83.74 24.71 -60.41
N GLY A 44 -84.03 24.93 -61.70
CA GLY A 44 -83.02 24.86 -62.78
C GLY A 44 -82.13 26.10 -62.92
N PHE A 45 -82.68 27.31 -62.84
CA PHE A 45 -81.94 28.56 -63.06
C PHE A 45 -81.31 29.17 -61.80
N GLY A 46 -81.73 28.71 -60.61
CA GLY A 46 -81.24 29.20 -59.32
C GLY A 46 -81.92 30.49 -58.83
N GLN A 47 -82.05 30.62 -57.49
CA GLN A 47 -82.99 31.52 -56.80
C GLN A 47 -82.86 33.03 -57.13
N ARG A 48 -81.71 33.47 -57.64
CA ARG A 48 -81.38 34.89 -57.90
C ARG A 48 -81.26 35.25 -59.38
N ASN A 49 -81.56 34.32 -60.29
CA ASN A 49 -81.42 34.58 -61.72
C ASN A 49 -82.52 35.55 -62.19
N PRO A 50 -82.19 36.71 -62.80
CA PRO A 50 -83.19 37.68 -63.28
C PRO A 50 -84.12 37.08 -64.34
N VAL A 51 -83.70 36.01 -65.04
CA VAL A 51 -84.54 35.27 -65.99
C VAL A 51 -85.81 34.73 -65.33
N LEU A 52 -85.76 34.37 -64.05
CA LEU A 52 -86.94 33.90 -63.31
C LEU A 52 -88.01 34.98 -63.17
N LEU A 53 -87.64 36.26 -63.07
CA LEU A 53 -88.62 37.36 -63.03
C LEU A 53 -89.39 37.44 -64.36
N TYR A 54 -88.68 37.32 -65.48
CA TYR A 54 -89.30 37.34 -66.82
C TYR A 54 -90.16 36.10 -67.07
N ILE A 55 -89.71 34.92 -66.66
CA ILE A 55 -90.51 33.69 -66.70
C ILE A 55 -91.77 33.83 -65.85
N ASN A 56 -91.67 34.42 -64.65
CA ASN A 56 -92.81 34.67 -63.77
C ASN A 56 -93.87 35.56 -64.44
N MET A 57 -93.43 36.73 -64.95
CA MET A 57 -94.33 37.68 -65.61
C MET A 57 -94.98 37.06 -66.86
N THR A 58 -94.22 36.29 -67.64
CA THR A 58 -94.73 35.62 -68.85
C THR A 58 -95.75 34.55 -68.51
N LEU A 59 -95.50 33.71 -67.49
CA LEU A 59 -96.44 32.68 -67.06
C LEU A 59 -97.72 33.29 -66.47
N ARG A 60 -97.64 34.38 -65.69
CA ARG A 60 -98.82 35.04 -65.10
C ARG A 60 -99.67 35.76 -66.14
N THR A 61 -99.06 36.44 -67.10
CA THR A 61 -99.78 37.11 -68.20
C THR A 61 -100.38 36.08 -69.15
N GLY A 62 -99.62 35.05 -69.52
CA GLY A 62 -100.09 33.95 -70.38
C GLY A 62 -101.25 33.17 -69.76
N THR A 63 -101.16 32.82 -68.47
CA THR A 63 -102.25 32.13 -67.75
C THR A 63 -103.51 32.99 -67.67
N ALA A 64 -103.38 34.29 -67.34
CA ALA A 64 -104.52 35.20 -67.29
C ALA A 64 -105.23 35.34 -68.65
N LEU A 65 -104.47 35.56 -69.74
CA LEU A 65 -105.02 35.65 -71.09
C LEU A 65 -105.69 34.34 -71.54
N PHE A 66 -105.07 33.20 -71.24
CA PHE A 66 -105.62 31.90 -71.62
C PHE A 66 -106.86 31.54 -70.82
N SER A 67 -106.92 31.88 -69.53
CA SER A 67 -108.13 31.74 -68.71
C SER A 67 -109.27 32.61 -69.22
N ILE A 68 -108.99 33.86 -69.62
CA ILE A 68 -109.97 34.74 -70.25
C ILE A 68 -110.48 34.14 -71.57
N TYR A 69 -109.58 33.62 -72.41
CA TYR A 69 -109.95 32.95 -73.66
C TYR A 69 -110.85 31.72 -73.45
N LEU A 70 -110.51 30.85 -72.49
CA LEU A 70 -111.33 29.66 -72.20
C LEU A 70 -112.71 30.02 -71.66
N LEU A 71 -112.81 31.04 -70.81
CA LEU A 71 -114.09 31.53 -70.29
C LEU A 71 -114.93 32.21 -71.38
N LEU A 72 -114.32 33.02 -72.25
CA LEU A 72 -115.00 33.63 -73.41
C LEU A 72 -115.45 32.57 -74.43
N ARG A 73 -114.61 31.56 -74.70
CA ARG A 73 -114.96 30.45 -75.58
C ARG A 73 -116.14 29.68 -75.01
N ALA A 74 -116.14 29.38 -73.71
CA ALA A 74 -117.25 28.70 -73.05
C ALA A 74 -118.54 29.54 -73.10
N TYR A 75 -118.43 30.86 -72.87
CA TYR A 75 -119.55 31.81 -72.97
C TYR A 75 -120.16 31.86 -74.37
N ASN A 76 -119.32 31.91 -75.41
CA ASN A 76 -119.78 31.95 -76.80
C ASN A 76 -120.36 30.61 -77.28
N THR A 77 -120.08 29.51 -76.59
CA THR A 77 -120.62 28.17 -76.90
C THR A 77 -121.83 27.79 -76.06
N LEU A 78 -122.39 28.70 -75.26
CA LEU A 78 -123.59 28.43 -74.47
C LEU A 78 -124.77 28.08 -75.38
N TRP A 79 -125.55 27.09 -74.96
CA TRP A 79 -126.68 26.60 -75.71
C TRP A 79 -127.87 27.53 -75.51
N ASP A 80 -128.53 27.85 -76.62
CA ASP A 80 -129.82 28.53 -76.66
C ASP A 80 -130.96 27.51 -76.55
N ASN A 81 -132.19 28.03 -76.46
CA ASN A 81 -133.37 27.18 -76.34
C ASN A 81 -133.56 26.27 -77.56
N ARG A 82 -133.27 26.77 -78.77
CA ARG A 82 -133.43 26.01 -80.01
C ARG A 82 -132.49 24.81 -80.07
N LYS A 83 -131.20 24.99 -79.76
CA LYS A 83 -130.23 23.88 -79.67
C LYS A 83 -130.59 22.88 -78.58
N THR A 84 -131.13 23.36 -77.46
CA THR A 84 -131.58 22.49 -76.37
C THR A 84 -132.81 21.67 -76.79
N ALA A 85 -133.76 22.28 -77.49
CA ALA A 85 -134.96 21.61 -78.00
C ALA A 85 -134.59 20.56 -79.04
N ARG A 86 -133.74 20.90 -80.01
CA ARG A 86 -133.20 19.97 -81.01
C ARG A 86 -132.45 18.81 -80.37
N TRP A 87 -131.68 19.06 -79.30
CA TRP A 87 -131.03 17.98 -78.56
C TRP A 87 -132.04 17.05 -77.89
N MET A 88 -133.12 17.60 -77.33
CA MET A 88 -134.19 16.78 -76.75
C MET A 88 -134.84 15.88 -77.81
N ASP A 89 -135.02 16.36 -79.06
CA ASP A 89 -135.52 15.53 -80.17
C ASP A 89 -134.53 14.41 -80.54
N ILE A 90 -133.28 14.77 -80.81
CA ILE A 90 -132.23 13.80 -81.18
C ILE A 90 -132.09 12.72 -80.10
N THR A 91 -132.17 13.10 -78.84
CA THR A 91 -132.00 12.16 -77.71
C THR A 91 -133.24 11.33 -77.44
N ALA A 92 -134.42 11.80 -77.86
CA ALA A 92 -135.67 11.02 -77.81
C ALA A 92 -135.73 9.89 -78.85
N GLY A 93 -134.80 9.86 -79.83
CA GLY A 93 -134.52 8.69 -80.66
C GLY A 93 -135.55 8.35 -81.74
N ASN A 94 -136.45 9.28 -82.09
CA ASN A 94 -137.48 9.11 -83.11
C ASN A 94 -137.35 10.23 -84.16
N ASP A 95 -137.68 9.96 -85.43
CA ASP A 95 -137.53 10.88 -86.58
C ASP A 95 -138.49 12.10 -86.59
N ASP A 96 -139.15 12.39 -85.46
CA ASP A 96 -140.12 13.47 -85.33
C ASP A 96 -139.50 14.64 -84.54
N ASP A 97 -139.29 15.80 -85.18
CA ASP A 97 -138.70 17.01 -84.57
C ASP A 97 -139.69 17.77 -83.65
N ILE A 98 -140.36 17.08 -82.74
CA ILE A 98 -141.50 17.61 -81.97
C ILE A 98 -141.09 18.80 -81.08
N PHE A 99 -139.99 18.69 -80.33
CA PHE A 99 -139.56 19.72 -79.40
C PHE A 99 -139.02 20.96 -80.12
N GLN A 100 -138.25 20.79 -81.19
CA GLN A 100 -137.72 21.86 -82.02
C GLN A 100 -138.86 22.55 -82.78
N ASN A 101 -139.77 21.80 -83.41
CA ASN A 101 -140.92 22.38 -84.12
C ASN A 101 -141.85 23.10 -83.16
N LEU A 102 -142.13 22.54 -81.98
CA LEU A 102 -142.93 23.21 -80.95
C LEU A 102 -142.29 24.52 -80.49
N TYR A 103 -140.96 24.56 -80.35
CA TYR A 103 -140.26 25.80 -80.00
C TYR A 103 -140.31 26.83 -81.16
N GLU A 104 -140.03 26.42 -82.39
CA GLU A 104 -139.99 27.32 -83.57
C GLU A 104 -141.38 27.87 -83.95
N LEU A 105 -142.43 27.03 -83.94
CA LEU A 105 -143.81 27.45 -84.21
C LEU A 105 -144.31 28.43 -83.13
N ARG A 106 -143.95 28.20 -81.87
CA ARG A 106 -144.30 29.12 -80.77
C ARG A 106 -143.56 30.45 -80.87
N GLU A 107 -142.38 30.49 -81.49
CA GLU A 107 -141.60 31.71 -81.75
C GLU A 107 -142.13 32.49 -82.98
N GLN A 108 -142.71 31.80 -83.98
CA GLN A 108 -143.31 32.40 -85.19
C GLN A 108 -144.76 32.88 -85.04
N GLN A 109 -145.41 32.63 -83.89
CA GLN A 109 -146.79 33.05 -83.57
C GLN A 109 -147.88 32.58 -84.56
N GLU A 110 -147.71 31.40 -85.19
CA GLU A 110 -148.76 30.77 -85.99
C GLU A 110 -149.79 30.02 -85.11
N SER A 111 -150.87 29.50 -85.73
CA SER A 111 -152.19 29.25 -85.10
C SER A 111 -152.18 28.55 -83.71
N PRO A 112 -153.00 29.01 -82.73
CA PRO A 112 -152.97 28.50 -81.35
C PRO A 112 -153.25 27.00 -81.20
N GLU A 113 -154.11 26.44 -82.05
CA GLU A 113 -154.59 25.06 -81.93
C GLU A 113 -153.49 24.02 -82.21
N VAL A 114 -152.61 24.30 -83.17
CA VAL A 114 -151.51 23.38 -83.53
C VAL A 114 -150.43 23.39 -82.44
N ILE A 115 -150.14 24.57 -81.88
CA ILE A 115 -149.16 24.73 -80.80
C ILE A 115 -149.63 24.01 -79.54
N ASP A 116 -150.91 24.06 -79.18
CA ASP A 116 -151.43 23.39 -77.98
C ASP A 116 -151.43 21.87 -78.11
N LEU A 117 -151.77 21.33 -79.29
CA LEU A 117 -151.68 19.89 -79.55
C LEU A 117 -150.24 19.37 -79.48
N LEU A 118 -149.30 20.08 -80.12
CA LEU A 118 -147.88 19.74 -80.05
C LEU A 118 -147.33 19.91 -78.62
N ALA A 119 -147.82 20.89 -77.85
CA ALA A 119 -147.44 21.08 -76.46
C ALA A 119 -147.89 19.91 -75.56
N ILE A 120 -149.11 19.39 -75.75
CA ILE A 120 -149.60 18.21 -75.02
C ILE A 120 -148.77 16.96 -75.39
N GLN A 121 -148.48 16.76 -76.67
CA GLN A 121 -147.61 15.65 -77.11
C GLN A 121 -146.20 15.76 -76.53
N ALA A 122 -145.60 16.95 -76.56
CA ALA A 122 -144.29 17.21 -75.99
C ALA A 122 -144.28 17.00 -74.47
N ASP A 123 -145.29 17.49 -73.74
CA ASP A 123 -145.39 17.34 -72.29
C ASP A 123 -145.51 15.85 -71.90
N LYS A 124 -146.35 15.07 -72.61
CA LYS A 124 -146.45 13.62 -72.40
C LYS A 124 -145.13 12.90 -72.68
N ARG A 125 -144.42 13.30 -73.74
CA ARG A 125 -143.14 12.70 -74.14
C ARG A 125 -142.02 12.99 -73.14
N ILE A 126 -142.03 14.16 -72.49
CA ILE A 126 -141.10 14.49 -71.41
C ILE A 126 -141.36 13.67 -70.16
N GLU A 127 -142.62 13.32 -69.88
CA GLU A 127 -142.96 12.44 -68.75
C GLU A 127 -142.58 10.97 -69.02
N GLU A 128 -142.68 10.49 -70.26
CA GLU A 128 -142.31 9.12 -70.63
C GLU A 128 -140.79 8.90 -70.80
N LEU A 129 -140.01 9.94 -71.15
CA LEU A 129 -138.56 9.85 -71.37
C LEU A 129 -137.75 10.42 -70.20
N GLU A 130 -137.04 9.55 -69.46
CA GLU A 130 -135.99 9.96 -68.51
C GLU A 130 -134.74 10.49 -69.22
N LEU A 131 -134.78 11.71 -69.76
CA LEU A 131 -133.63 12.34 -70.41
C LEU A 131 -132.53 12.67 -69.39
N LYS A 132 -131.43 11.88 -69.38
CA LYS A 132 -130.27 12.14 -68.49
C LYS A 132 -129.36 13.21 -69.12
N PRO A 133 -129.11 14.34 -68.43
CA PRO A 133 -128.19 15.35 -68.94
C PRO A 133 -126.74 14.84 -68.86
N PRO A 134 -125.84 15.24 -69.79
CA PRO A 134 -124.46 14.80 -69.77
C PRO A 134 -123.71 15.32 -68.54
N ALA A 135 -122.83 14.47 -68.01
CA ALA A 135 -122.01 14.77 -66.84
C ALA A 135 -120.95 15.86 -67.14
N TRP A 136 -120.55 16.59 -66.09
CA TRP A 136 -119.53 17.65 -66.19
C TRP A 136 -118.18 17.15 -66.70
N PHE A 137 -117.81 15.88 -66.50
CA PHE A 137 -116.61 15.26 -67.07
C PHE A 137 -116.86 13.78 -67.27
N THR A 138 -116.15 13.14 -68.19
CA THR A 138 -116.18 11.67 -68.27
C THR A 138 -115.36 11.06 -67.13
N PRO A 139 -115.64 9.81 -66.70
CA PRO A 139 -114.88 9.15 -65.63
C PRO A 139 -113.37 9.12 -65.90
N ALA A 140 -112.97 8.91 -67.16
CA ALA A 140 -111.58 8.95 -67.58
C ALA A 140 -110.95 10.35 -67.40
N GLN A 141 -111.68 11.42 -67.73
CA GLN A 141 -111.20 12.78 -67.50
C GLN A 141 -111.03 13.08 -66.01
N ILE A 142 -111.95 12.65 -65.15
CA ILE A 142 -111.84 12.83 -63.70
C ILE A 142 -110.60 12.12 -63.15
N PHE A 143 -110.31 10.91 -63.62
CA PHE A 143 -109.10 10.18 -63.22
C PHE A 143 -107.81 10.93 -63.59
N PHE A 144 -107.68 11.40 -64.84
CA PHE A 144 -106.48 12.16 -65.26
C PHE A 144 -106.33 13.47 -64.50
N LEU A 145 -107.44 14.17 -64.20
CA LEU A 145 -107.43 15.39 -63.40
C LEU A 145 -106.94 15.14 -61.97
N LEU A 146 -107.44 14.08 -61.33
CA LEU A 146 -107.01 13.69 -59.98
C LEU A 146 -105.55 13.24 -59.97
N PHE A 147 -105.12 12.46 -60.96
CA PHE A 147 -103.73 11.99 -61.07
C PHE A 147 -102.74 13.16 -61.20
N PHE A 148 -103.03 14.15 -62.05
CA PHE A 148 -102.19 15.34 -62.21
C PHE A 148 -102.15 16.18 -60.92
N LEU A 149 -103.29 16.36 -60.25
CA LEU A 149 -103.39 17.15 -59.04
C LEU A 149 -102.67 16.48 -57.85
N VAL A 150 -102.82 15.17 -57.68
CA VAL A 150 -102.10 14.42 -56.64
C VAL A 150 -100.60 14.43 -56.93
N GLY A 151 -100.17 14.14 -58.16
CA GLY A 151 -98.74 14.11 -58.51
C GLY A 151 -98.03 15.45 -58.28
N THR A 152 -98.65 16.56 -58.68
CA THR A 152 -98.09 17.90 -58.49
C THR A 152 -98.01 18.30 -57.01
N ILE A 153 -99.05 18.00 -56.21
CA ILE A 153 -99.09 18.30 -54.77
C ILE A 153 -98.07 17.44 -54.00
N THR A 154 -97.98 16.14 -54.30
CA THR A 154 -97.00 15.25 -53.66
C THR A 154 -95.57 15.73 -53.92
N TRP A 155 -95.28 16.16 -55.15
CA TRP A 155 -93.96 16.71 -55.48
C TRP A 155 -93.65 18.00 -54.70
N TRP A 156 -94.62 18.91 -54.57
CA TRP A 156 -94.47 20.13 -53.76
C TRP A 156 -94.29 19.83 -52.26
N ALA A 157 -94.99 18.81 -51.73
CA ALA A 157 -94.89 18.42 -50.33
C ALA A 157 -93.53 17.75 -50.01
N MET A 158 -93.03 16.88 -50.88
CA MET A 158 -91.70 16.27 -50.72
C MET A 158 -90.57 17.28 -50.81
N SER A 159 -90.78 18.37 -51.55
CA SER A 159 -89.78 19.42 -51.76
C SER A 159 -90.16 20.74 -51.09
N TRP A 160 -90.83 20.65 -49.92
CA TRP A 160 -91.46 21.78 -49.25
C TRP A 160 -90.49 22.95 -48.95
N ASP A 161 -89.28 22.64 -48.50
CA ASP A 161 -88.27 23.65 -48.15
C ASP A 161 -87.77 24.46 -49.36
N SER A 162 -87.85 23.87 -50.55
CA SER A 162 -87.51 24.53 -51.82
C SER A 162 -88.74 25.16 -52.47
N PHE A 163 -89.90 24.52 -52.36
CA PHE A 163 -91.16 25.01 -52.90
C PHE A 163 -91.64 26.28 -52.19
N LYS A 164 -91.52 26.34 -50.86
CA LYS A 164 -91.95 27.49 -50.05
C LYS A 164 -91.29 28.82 -50.47
N PRO A 165 -89.95 28.94 -50.60
CA PRO A 165 -89.31 30.16 -51.10
C PRO A 165 -89.62 30.42 -52.58
N ALA A 166 -89.69 29.40 -53.43
CA ALA A 166 -90.06 29.55 -54.84
C ALA A 166 -91.50 30.10 -55.01
N PHE A 167 -92.45 29.58 -54.23
CA PHE A 167 -93.84 30.04 -54.22
C PHE A 167 -93.96 31.48 -53.67
N LYS A 168 -93.20 31.81 -52.63
CA LYS A 168 -93.10 33.18 -52.09
C LYS A 168 -92.54 34.14 -53.15
N GLN A 169 -91.51 33.73 -53.91
CA GLN A 169 -90.96 34.53 -55.01
C GLN A 169 -91.95 34.63 -56.19
N PHE A 170 -92.72 33.57 -56.47
CA PHE A 170 -93.74 33.58 -57.53
C PHE A 170 -94.79 34.68 -57.34
N TYR A 171 -95.14 34.97 -56.08
CA TYR A 171 -96.10 36.02 -55.74
C TYR A 171 -95.46 37.40 -55.48
N THR A 172 -94.25 37.47 -54.92
CA THR A 172 -93.66 38.74 -54.41
C THR A 172 -92.57 39.37 -55.30
N ASN A 173 -92.02 38.66 -56.28
CA ASN A 173 -90.98 39.14 -57.20
C ASN A 173 -89.68 39.69 -56.56
N LYS A 174 -89.31 39.29 -55.32
CA LYS A 174 -88.06 39.71 -54.64
C LYS A 174 -87.23 38.53 -54.11
N PRO A 175 -85.89 38.50 -54.29
CA PRO A 175 -85.01 37.48 -53.70
C PRO A 175 -84.59 37.83 -52.25
N GLU A 176 -84.28 36.81 -51.44
CA GLU A 176 -83.88 36.92 -50.02
C GLU A 176 -82.35 37.10 -49.86
N SER A 177 -81.90 37.98 -48.94
CA SER A 177 -80.49 38.29 -48.65
C SER A 177 -79.92 37.40 -47.53
N ILE A 178 -78.67 36.94 -47.67
CA ILE A 178 -77.96 36.06 -46.72
C ILE A 178 -76.93 36.92 -45.95
N VAL A 179 -76.83 36.74 -44.62
CA VAL A 179 -75.82 37.36 -43.75
C VAL A 179 -74.83 36.28 -43.29
N TYR A 180 -73.53 36.47 -43.50
CA TYR A 180 -72.46 35.54 -43.07
C TYR A 180 -71.95 35.90 -41.66
N LYS A 181 -71.41 34.92 -40.91
CA LYS A 181 -70.76 35.15 -39.60
C LYS A 181 -69.39 35.83 -39.78
N GLU A 182 -69.07 36.81 -38.94
CA GLU A 182 -67.81 37.58 -39.01
C GLU A 182 -66.63 36.89 -38.29
N THR A 183 -66.84 35.78 -37.58
CA THR A 183 -65.79 35.08 -36.79
C THR A 183 -65.79 33.57 -37.02
N ILE A 184 -64.60 32.95 -36.99
CA ILE A 184 -64.38 31.50 -37.14
C ILE A 184 -63.91 30.93 -35.78
N GLU A 185 -64.67 29.99 -35.23
CA GLU A 185 -64.29 29.26 -34.00
C GLU A 185 -63.52 27.99 -34.36
N ILE A 186 -62.43 27.71 -33.64
CA ILE A 186 -61.53 26.58 -33.90
C ILE A 186 -61.31 25.80 -32.60
N SER A 187 -61.22 24.47 -32.69
CA SER A 187 -60.77 23.59 -31.60
C SER A 187 -59.48 22.87 -32.02
N PRO A 188 -58.46 22.72 -31.14
CA PRO A 188 -58.44 23.02 -29.70
C PRO A 188 -57.96 24.44 -29.31
N GLY A 189 -57.56 25.30 -30.25
CA GLY A 189 -57.01 26.64 -29.95
C GLY A 189 -55.55 26.56 -29.47
N ASN A 190 -55.23 27.14 -28.31
CA ASN A 190 -53.89 27.02 -27.69
C ASN A 190 -53.76 25.67 -26.98
N ILE A 191 -52.76 24.87 -27.35
CA ILE A 191 -52.53 23.56 -26.74
C ILE A 191 -51.03 23.31 -26.56
N THR A 192 -50.67 22.67 -25.45
CA THR A 192 -49.32 22.17 -25.22
C THR A 192 -49.34 20.67 -25.40
N ILE A 193 -48.50 20.16 -26.31
CA ILE A 193 -48.42 18.74 -26.63
C ILE A 193 -46.97 18.27 -26.59
N GLY A 194 -46.80 16.95 -26.55
CA GLY A 194 -45.49 16.35 -26.69
C GLY A 194 -45.03 16.27 -28.14
N ARG A 195 -43.72 16.38 -28.34
CA ARG A 195 -43.08 16.19 -29.64
C ARG A 195 -43.51 14.88 -30.30
N GLY A 196 -43.88 14.96 -31.57
CA GLY A 196 -44.29 13.84 -32.39
C GLY A 196 -45.77 13.44 -32.26
N GLN A 197 -46.53 14.09 -31.36
CA GLN A 197 -47.97 13.82 -31.21
C GLN A 197 -48.79 14.45 -32.33
N GLU A 198 -49.93 13.82 -32.63
CA GLU A 198 -50.89 14.32 -33.62
C GLU A 198 -51.81 15.39 -33.03
N VAL A 199 -52.14 16.41 -33.83
CA VAL A 199 -53.10 17.45 -33.45
C VAL A 199 -54.12 17.61 -34.56
N LEU A 200 -55.37 17.32 -34.23
CA LEU A 200 -56.51 17.59 -35.10
C LEU A 200 -56.99 19.02 -34.87
N ILE A 201 -56.94 19.83 -35.91
CA ILE A 201 -57.54 21.17 -35.94
C ILE A 201 -58.85 21.08 -36.69
N GLU A 202 -59.94 21.56 -36.09
CA GLU A 202 -61.25 21.60 -36.72
C GLU A 202 -61.96 22.94 -36.55
N VAL A 203 -62.65 23.38 -37.60
CA VAL A 203 -63.55 24.54 -37.54
C VAL A 203 -64.86 24.11 -36.87
N GLN A 204 -65.22 24.79 -35.79
CA GLN A 204 -66.48 24.58 -35.10
C GLN A 204 -67.60 25.32 -35.85
N ASN A 205 -68.70 24.62 -36.18
CA ASN A 205 -69.85 25.15 -36.94
C ASN A 205 -69.50 25.82 -38.30
N PRO A 206 -68.86 25.09 -39.24
CA PRO A 206 -68.34 25.66 -40.48
C PRO A 206 -69.45 26.17 -41.42
N GLU A 207 -69.23 27.32 -42.03
CA GLU A 207 -70.10 27.82 -43.10
C GLU A 207 -69.83 27.04 -44.40
N THR A 208 -70.72 26.10 -44.74
CA THR A 208 -70.51 25.11 -45.80
C THR A 208 -70.39 25.69 -47.22
N ARG A 209 -70.70 26.97 -47.39
CA ARG A 209 -70.64 27.70 -48.67
C ARG A 209 -69.32 28.44 -48.90
N LEU A 210 -68.40 28.43 -47.93
CA LEU A 210 -67.13 29.15 -47.98
C LEU A 210 -65.96 28.17 -47.83
N GLU A 211 -64.94 28.34 -48.68
CA GLU A 211 -63.68 27.61 -48.53
C GLU A 211 -62.91 28.14 -47.32
N HIS A 212 -62.61 27.25 -46.37
CA HIS A 212 -61.78 27.56 -45.21
C HIS A 212 -60.36 27.08 -45.49
N LYS A 213 -59.38 27.94 -45.22
CA LYS A 213 -57.95 27.67 -45.42
C LYS A 213 -57.21 27.79 -44.10
N LEU A 214 -56.38 26.81 -43.79
CA LEU A 214 -55.50 26.82 -42.63
C LEU A 214 -54.19 27.53 -42.99
N TYR A 215 -53.83 28.54 -42.21
CA TYR A 215 -52.54 29.19 -42.28
C TYR A 215 -51.75 28.81 -41.04
N PHE A 216 -50.54 28.30 -41.23
CA PHE A 216 -49.67 27.89 -40.12
C PHE A 216 -48.21 28.27 -40.38
N ARG A 217 -47.44 28.47 -39.31
CA ARG A 217 -46.00 28.74 -39.36
C ARG A 217 -45.28 28.05 -38.21
N TYR A 218 -44.05 27.65 -38.48
CA TYR A 218 -43.06 27.23 -37.49
C TYR A 218 -41.84 28.17 -37.50
N ASP A 219 -41.82 29.15 -38.39
CA ASP A 219 -40.79 30.18 -38.54
C ASP A 219 -41.44 31.57 -38.79
N LYS A 220 -40.84 32.44 -39.61
CA LYS A 220 -41.36 33.79 -39.89
C LYS A 220 -42.48 33.83 -40.95
N ILE A 221 -42.67 32.78 -41.74
CA ILE A 221 -43.56 32.80 -42.93
C ILE A 221 -44.75 31.87 -42.73
N PHE A 222 -45.96 32.39 -42.94
CA PHE A 222 -47.18 31.57 -42.95
C PHE A 222 -47.29 30.76 -44.25
N ARG A 223 -47.63 29.49 -44.10
CA ARG A 223 -47.90 28.54 -45.19
C ARG A 223 -49.38 28.21 -45.20
N GLU A 224 -49.92 28.01 -46.40
CA GLU A 224 -51.34 27.74 -46.63
C GLU A 224 -51.58 26.25 -46.86
N LEU A 225 -52.61 25.71 -46.22
CA LEU A 225 -53.12 24.36 -46.42
C LEU A 225 -54.64 24.37 -46.58
N ALA A 226 -55.13 23.54 -47.50
CA ALA A 226 -56.55 23.30 -47.65
C ALA A 226 -57.06 22.40 -46.51
N LEU A 227 -58.23 22.73 -45.97
CA LEU A 227 -58.94 21.89 -44.99
C LEU A 227 -59.80 20.87 -45.73
N THR A 228 -59.74 19.60 -45.32
CA THR A 228 -60.62 18.53 -45.82
C THR A 228 -61.73 18.33 -44.80
N ASP A 229 -63.00 18.44 -45.20
CA ASP A 229 -64.16 18.43 -44.28
C ASP A 229 -64.01 19.40 -43.09
N TRP A 230 -63.42 20.58 -43.34
CA TRP A 230 -63.12 21.62 -42.33
C TRP A 230 -62.18 21.18 -41.20
N ARG A 231 -61.40 20.13 -41.46
CA ARG A 231 -60.43 19.56 -40.53
C ARG A 231 -59.06 19.44 -41.17
N TYR A 232 -58.02 19.55 -40.35
CA TYR A 232 -56.65 19.22 -40.74
C TYR A 232 -55.95 18.52 -39.58
N LEU A 233 -55.38 17.35 -39.86
CA LEU A 233 -54.60 16.58 -38.91
C LEU A 233 -53.12 16.84 -39.15
N PHE A 234 -52.46 17.49 -38.21
CA PHE A 234 -51.01 17.40 -38.13
C PHE A 234 -50.65 16.01 -37.60
N SER A 235 -50.13 15.14 -38.47
CA SER A 235 -49.78 13.76 -38.11
C SER A 235 -48.61 13.65 -37.13
N SER A 236 -47.77 14.69 -37.05
CA SER A 236 -46.65 14.76 -36.12
C SER A 236 -46.18 16.21 -35.97
N VAL A 237 -46.27 16.76 -34.76
CA VAL A 237 -45.80 18.13 -34.46
C VAL A 237 -44.41 18.06 -33.82
N GLU A 238 -43.40 18.55 -34.56
CA GLU A 238 -42.00 18.48 -34.15
C GLU A 238 -41.51 19.75 -33.42
N THR A 239 -42.15 20.89 -33.66
CA THR A 239 -41.75 22.21 -33.14
C THR A 239 -43.00 23.05 -32.85
N ASP A 240 -42.84 24.19 -32.17
CA ASP A 240 -43.93 25.13 -31.93
C ASP A 240 -44.57 25.58 -33.26
N ILE A 241 -45.91 25.50 -33.35
CA ILE A 241 -46.67 25.93 -34.53
C ILE A 241 -47.63 27.03 -34.13
N GLU A 242 -47.60 28.15 -34.84
CA GLU A 242 -48.66 29.17 -34.76
C GLU A 242 -49.59 29.02 -35.96
N TYR A 243 -50.90 29.05 -35.73
CA TYR A 243 -51.89 28.79 -36.77
C TYR A 243 -53.17 29.61 -36.60
N TYR A 244 -53.84 29.88 -37.72
CA TYR A 244 -55.17 30.48 -37.79
C TYR A 244 -55.91 29.95 -39.03
N ILE A 245 -57.24 30.02 -39.04
CA ILE A 245 -58.04 29.65 -40.21
C ILE A 245 -58.74 30.90 -40.74
N ALA A 246 -58.71 31.09 -42.06
CA ALA A 246 -59.43 32.17 -42.72
C ALA A 246 -60.23 31.67 -43.92
N ASN A 247 -61.34 32.36 -44.20
CA ASN A 247 -62.13 32.21 -45.40
C ASN A 247 -62.24 33.57 -46.11
N SER A 248 -63.07 33.68 -47.16
CA SER A 248 -63.17 34.93 -47.94
C SER A 248 -63.84 36.11 -47.21
N VAL A 249 -64.33 35.93 -45.97
CA VAL A 249 -65.16 36.93 -45.26
C VAL A 249 -64.80 37.08 -43.76
N ALA A 250 -64.09 36.11 -43.16
CA ALA A 250 -63.72 36.08 -41.74
C ALA A 250 -62.38 35.36 -41.52
N SER A 251 -61.69 35.70 -40.42
CA SER A 251 -60.48 35.04 -39.92
C SER A 251 -60.65 34.72 -38.44
N SER A 252 -60.06 33.62 -37.97
CA SER A 252 -59.92 33.35 -36.55
C SER A 252 -58.79 34.18 -35.93
N ASP A 253 -58.71 34.17 -34.60
CA ASP A 253 -57.51 34.54 -33.86
C ASP A 253 -56.35 33.58 -34.18
N THR A 254 -55.12 34.03 -33.93
CA THR A 254 -53.91 33.19 -34.04
C THR A 254 -53.70 32.40 -32.76
N PHE A 255 -53.61 31.08 -32.90
CA PHE A 255 -53.38 30.14 -31.82
C PHE A 255 -51.99 29.51 -31.91
N LYS A 256 -51.45 29.04 -30.78
CA LYS A 256 -50.13 28.42 -30.69
C LYS A 256 -50.20 27.00 -30.12
N ILE A 257 -49.63 26.07 -30.87
CA ILE A 257 -49.27 24.74 -30.41
C ILE A 257 -47.86 24.82 -29.83
N THR A 258 -47.71 24.59 -28.53
CA THR A 258 -46.39 24.55 -27.86
C THR A 258 -45.91 23.10 -27.78
N CYS A 259 -44.76 22.81 -28.38
CA CYS A 259 -44.19 21.47 -28.46
C CYS A 259 -43.12 21.32 -27.38
N LEU A 260 -43.39 20.47 -26.38
CA LEU A 260 -42.40 20.15 -25.36
C LEU A 260 -41.62 18.88 -25.74
N ASP A 261 -40.29 18.95 -25.71
CA ASP A 261 -39.41 17.78 -25.82
C ASP A 261 -39.62 16.81 -24.62
N GLU A 262 -39.08 15.60 -24.73
CA GLU A 262 -38.97 14.68 -23.60
C GLU A 262 -38.07 15.31 -22.50
N PRO A 263 -38.38 15.12 -21.20
CA PRO A 263 -37.53 15.64 -20.13
C PRO A 263 -36.17 14.92 -20.14
N TYR A 264 -35.07 15.66 -20.05
CA TYR A 264 -33.72 15.10 -19.85
C TYR A 264 -32.83 16.04 -19.03
N ALA A 265 -31.77 15.50 -18.44
CA ALA A 265 -30.77 16.28 -17.73
C ALA A 265 -29.77 16.90 -18.72
N ARG A 266 -29.79 18.22 -18.87
CA ARG A 266 -28.94 19.01 -19.76
C ARG A 266 -27.53 19.22 -19.18
N GLN A 267 -27.43 19.39 -17.88
CA GLN A 267 -26.15 19.56 -17.19
C GLN A 267 -26.08 18.68 -15.94
N TRP A 268 -24.89 18.17 -15.69
CA TRP A 268 -24.55 17.30 -14.58
C TRP A 268 -23.42 17.92 -13.79
N ARG A 269 -23.56 17.99 -12.47
CA ARG A 269 -22.50 18.40 -11.56
C ARG A 269 -22.52 17.51 -10.33
N THR A 270 -21.58 16.58 -10.29
CA THR A 270 -21.38 15.62 -9.21
C THR A 270 -20.23 16.09 -8.34
N GLN A 271 -20.51 16.40 -7.08
CA GLN A 271 -19.48 16.73 -6.10
C GLN A 271 -19.26 15.53 -5.18
N ILE A 272 -18.06 14.96 -5.21
CA ILE A 272 -17.69 13.75 -4.47
C ILE A 272 -16.73 14.15 -3.37
N SER A 273 -17.16 14.00 -2.12
CA SER A 273 -16.30 14.19 -0.94
C SER A 273 -15.86 12.82 -0.42
N PRO A 274 -14.56 12.47 -0.58
CA PRO A 274 -14.03 11.20 -0.08
C PRO A 274 -14.17 11.08 1.46
N PRO A 275 -14.09 9.87 2.01
CA PRO A 275 -14.10 9.67 3.46
C PRO A 275 -12.92 10.38 4.14
N ALA A 276 -13.14 10.85 5.37
CA ALA A 276 -12.16 11.63 6.12
C ALA A 276 -10.79 10.94 6.31
N TYR A 277 -10.75 9.59 6.35
CA TYR A 277 -9.50 8.85 6.54
C TYR A 277 -8.52 8.97 5.35
N THR A 278 -9.04 9.28 4.15
CA THR A 278 -8.22 9.42 2.93
C THR A 278 -7.44 10.74 2.89
N GLY A 279 -7.85 11.75 3.66
CA GLY A 279 -7.25 13.10 3.62
C GLY A 279 -7.38 13.85 2.29
N LEU A 280 -8.17 13.31 1.34
CA LEU A 280 -8.33 13.89 0.00
C LEU A 280 -9.35 15.05 0.00
N SER A 281 -9.12 16.05 -0.84
CA SER A 281 -10.06 17.14 -1.08
C SER A 281 -11.27 16.70 -1.92
N THR A 282 -12.40 17.39 -1.73
CA THR A 282 -13.61 17.18 -2.52
C THR A 282 -13.37 17.41 -4.02
N VAL A 283 -13.82 16.48 -4.86
CA VAL A 283 -13.70 16.54 -6.33
C VAL A 283 -15.04 16.95 -6.94
N VAL A 284 -15.01 17.79 -7.98
CA VAL A 284 -16.20 18.16 -8.76
C VAL A 284 -16.06 17.62 -10.16
N ASP A 285 -17.01 16.80 -10.57
CA ASP A 285 -17.10 16.20 -11.89
C ASP A 285 -18.33 16.71 -12.64
N THR A 286 -18.13 17.15 -13.87
CA THR A 286 -19.19 17.62 -14.77
C THR A 286 -19.23 16.86 -16.09
N LEU A 287 -18.28 15.95 -16.32
CA LEU A 287 -18.06 15.28 -17.60
C LEU A 287 -18.61 13.85 -17.62
N SER A 288 -18.67 13.16 -16.48
CA SER A 288 -19.09 11.75 -16.44
C SER A 288 -20.61 11.53 -16.56
N GLN A 289 -21.40 12.61 -16.68
CA GLN A 289 -22.85 12.57 -16.95
C GLN A 289 -23.64 11.61 -16.05
N GLY A 290 -23.30 11.56 -14.76
CA GLY A 290 -23.98 10.71 -13.77
C GLY A 290 -23.33 9.35 -13.51
N ASN A 291 -22.28 8.96 -14.24
CA ASN A 291 -21.41 7.86 -13.81
C ASN A 291 -20.52 8.33 -12.65
N ILE A 292 -20.50 7.58 -11.56
CA ILE A 292 -19.86 7.98 -10.31
C ILE A 292 -18.77 6.96 -9.99
N GLU A 293 -17.54 7.42 -9.84
CA GLU A 293 -16.42 6.63 -9.36
C GLU A 293 -15.92 7.22 -8.05
N ALA A 294 -16.02 6.48 -6.95
CA ALA A 294 -15.72 6.99 -5.63
C ALA A 294 -15.29 5.89 -4.65
N PHE A 295 -14.59 6.25 -3.58
CA PHE A 295 -14.29 5.34 -2.48
C PHE A 295 -15.56 4.96 -1.72
N LEU A 296 -15.56 3.79 -1.09
CA LEU A 296 -16.63 3.35 -0.20
C LEU A 296 -16.90 4.43 0.87
N HIS A 297 -18.18 4.72 1.13
CA HIS A 297 -18.63 5.76 2.06
C HIS A 297 -18.35 7.22 1.67
N SER A 298 -17.92 7.49 0.44
CA SER A 298 -17.86 8.86 -0.10
C SER A 298 -19.25 9.50 -0.09
N LEU A 299 -19.31 10.79 0.22
CA LEU A 299 -20.52 11.60 0.19
C LEU A 299 -20.64 12.25 -1.19
N VAL A 300 -21.68 11.87 -1.94
CA VAL A 300 -21.94 12.38 -3.28
C VAL A 300 -23.08 13.38 -3.21
N ASN A 301 -22.85 14.58 -3.73
CA ASN A 301 -23.86 15.60 -3.95
C ASN A 301 -24.05 15.76 -5.46
N LEU A 302 -25.16 15.25 -5.97
CA LEU A 302 -25.51 15.29 -7.39
C LEU A 302 -26.44 16.47 -7.64
N ASN A 303 -26.03 17.37 -8.53
CA ASN A 303 -26.83 18.48 -9.01
C ASN A 303 -27.06 18.31 -10.51
N ILE A 304 -28.32 18.45 -10.93
CA ILE A 304 -28.71 18.38 -12.34
C ILE A 304 -29.50 19.61 -12.74
N GLN A 305 -29.36 20.00 -14.01
CA GLN A 305 -30.20 21.01 -14.64
C GLN A 305 -30.95 20.40 -15.83
N THR A 306 -32.27 20.52 -15.87
CA THR A 306 -33.12 19.92 -16.90
C THR A 306 -33.42 20.86 -18.07
N ASN A 307 -33.73 20.29 -19.24
CA ASN A 307 -34.10 21.05 -20.44
C ASN A 307 -35.46 21.76 -20.30
N ILE A 308 -36.41 21.16 -19.58
CA ILE A 308 -37.75 21.68 -19.31
C ILE A 308 -38.07 21.64 -17.81
N PRO A 309 -39.05 22.44 -17.33
CA PRO A 309 -39.56 22.32 -15.97
C PRO A 309 -40.13 20.92 -15.71
N ILE A 310 -39.84 20.35 -14.55
CA ILE A 310 -40.31 19.01 -14.18
C ILE A 310 -41.01 19.01 -12.83
N LYS A 311 -42.00 18.13 -12.69
CA LYS A 311 -42.81 17.96 -11.47
C LYS A 311 -42.11 17.08 -10.45
N GLN A 312 -41.39 16.05 -10.91
CA GLN A 312 -40.72 15.08 -10.05
C GLN A 312 -39.41 14.61 -10.69
N ALA A 313 -38.35 14.57 -9.89
CA ALA A 313 -37.06 13.97 -10.23
C ALA A 313 -36.70 12.95 -9.16
N GLN A 314 -36.34 11.74 -9.56
CA GLN A 314 -35.85 10.71 -8.65
C GLN A 314 -34.80 9.81 -9.29
N MET A 315 -33.79 9.43 -8.51
CA MET A 315 -32.88 8.36 -8.88
C MET A 315 -33.58 7.04 -8.59
N ARG A 316 -33.53 6.10 -9.53
CA ARG A 316 -33.94 4.70 -9.33
C ARG A 316 -32.73 3.80 -9.41
N PHE A 317 -32.51 3.01 -8.37
CA PHE A 317 -31.44 2.04 -8.31
C PHE A 317 -31.90 0.68 -8.84
N SER A 318 -30.95 -0.15 -9.28
CA SER A 318 -31.22 -1.49 -9.83
C SER A 318 -31.95 -2.43 -8.87
N ASP A 319 -31.84 -2.20 -7.55
CA ASP A 319 -32.52 -2.96 -6.51
C ASP A 319 -33.94 -2.46 -6.19
N GLY A 320 -34.45 -1.50 -6.97
CA GLY A 320 -35.78 -0.94 -6.83
C GLY A 320 -35.90 0.20 -5.80
N ARG A 321 -34.83 0.52 -5.07
CA ARG A 321 -34.80 1.72 -4.22
C ARG A 321 -34.94 2.98 -5.06
N THR A 322 -35.58 3.99 -4.49
CA THR A 322 -35.72 5.31 -5.12
C THR A 322 -35.26 6.40 -4.17
N LEU A 323 -34.56 7.40 -4.72
CA LEU A 323 -34.08 8.56 -3.98
C LEU A 323 -34.57 9.83 -4.67
N PRO A 324 -35.47 10.62 -4.07
CA PRO A 324 -35.97 11.85 -4.68
C PRO A 324 -34.87 12.92 -4.74
N LEU A 325 -34.84 13.70 -5.82
CA LEU A 325 -34.08 14.94 -5.89
C LEU A 325 -34.97 16.10 -5.47
N LYS A 326 -34.41 17.02 -4.67
CA LYS A 326 -35.10 18.23 -4.21
C LYS A 326 -34.72 19.41 -5.10
N GLY A 327 -35.71 20.18 -5.54
CA GLY A 327 -35.52 21.29 -6.47
C GLY A 327 -36.83 21.89 -6.96
N SER A 328 -36.74 23.01 -7.67
CA SER A 328 -37.88 23.63 -8.35
C SER A 328 -37.46 24.20 -9.71
N GLY A 329 -38.43 24.28 -10.64
CA GLY A 329 -38.17 24.69 -12.02
C GLY A 329 -37.30 23.67 -12.75
N ASN A 330 -36.06 24.05 -13.04
CA ASN A 330 -35.13 23.25 -13.84
C ASN A 330 -33.91 22.75 -13.06
N SER A 331 -33.80 23.02 -11.75
CA SER A 331 -32.60 22.68 -10.95
C SER A 331 -32.95 21.75 -9.81
N PHE A 332 -32.29 20.58 -9.77
CA PHE A 332 -32.55 19.54 -8.79
C PHE A 332 -31.25 19.01 -8.18
N SER A 333 -31.28 18.69 -6.91
CA SER A 333 -30.13 18.20 -6.17
C SER A 333 -30.48 17.04 -5.24
N THR A 334 -29.54 16.15 -5.01
CA THR A 334 -29.66 15.12 -3.98
C THR A 334 -28.30 14.77 -3.40
N GLN A 335 -28.31 14.23 -2.19
CA GLN A 335 -27.12 13.81 -1.50
C GLN A 335 -27.29 12.38 -0.99
N PHE A 336 -26.29 11.55 -1.24
CA PHE A 336 -26.26 10.17 -0.74
C PHE A 336 -24.84 9.70 -0.48
N ARG A 337 -24.71 8.59 0.24
CA ARG A 337 -23.43 7.97 0.57
C ARG A 337 -23.26 6.68 -0.24
N VAL A 338 -22.09 6.50 -0.86
CA VAL A 338 -21.78 5.29 -1.63
C VAL A 338 -21.63 4.10 -0.68
N GLN A 339 -22.40 3.03 -0.91
CA GLN A 339 -22.41 1.83 -0.06
C GLN A 339 -22.04 0.55 -0.81
N LYS A 340 -22.40 0.45 -2.08
CA LYS A 340 -22.11 -0.70 -2.94
C LYS A 340 -21.99 -0.23 -4.39
N ALA A 341 -21.34 -1.04 -5.21
CA ALA A 341 -21.36 -0.84 -6.65
C ALA A 341 -22.75 -1.26 -7.17
N GLU A 342 -23.39 -0.37 -7.91
CA GLU A 342 -24.73 -0.59 -8.45
C GLU A 342 -25.00 0.31 -9.66
N THR A 343 -25.98 -0.08 -10.46
CA THR A 343 -26.47 0.73 -11.58
C THR A 343 -27.72 1.50 -11.15
N TRP A 344 -27.90 2.67 -11.74
CA TRP A 344 -29.04 3.53 -11.48
C TRP A 344 -29.43 4.30 -12.73
N TYR A 345 -30.66 4.80 -12.79
CA TYR A 345 -31.09 5.74 -13.83
C TYR A 345 -31.91 6.86 -13.22
N LEU A 346 -31.93 7.99 -13.91
CA LEU A 346 -32.73 9.14 -13.53
C LEU A 346 -34.15 8.97 -14.10
N GLU A 347 -35.18 9.04 -13.25
CA GLU A 347 -36.57 9.14 -13.67
C GLU A 347 -37.07 10.58 -13.45
N LEU A 348 -37.41 11.24 -14.55
CA LEU A 348 -37.94 12.59 -14.61
C LEU A 348 -39.38 12.53 -15.12
N ILE A 349 -40.28 13.24 -14.42
CA ILE A 349 -41.69 13.36 -14.80
C ILE A 349 -41.97 14.85 -14.98
N ASP A 350 -42.40 15.22 -16.19
CA ASP A 350 -42.78 16.60 -16.49
C ASP A 350 -44.18 16.97 -15.94
N GLU A 351 -44.63 18.20 -16.18
CA GLU A 351 -45.95 18.67 -15.75
C GLU A 351 -47.12 17.94 -16.45
N LEU A 352 -46.88 17.38 -17.65
CA LEU A 352 -47.84 16.62 -18.44
C LEU A 352 -47.86 15.12 -18.09
N GLY A 353 -47.04 14.68 -17.13
CA GLY A 353 -46.92 13.29 -16.71
C GLY A 353 -46.08 12.41 -17.63
N ARG A 354 -45.35 13.00 -18.59
CA ARG A 354 -44.45 12.28 -19.50
C ARG A 354 -43.13 11.99 -18.82
N LYS A 355 -42.63 10.77 -19.06
CA LYS A 355 -41.36 10.29 -18.50
C LYS A 355 -40.22 10.46 -19.48
N ASN A 356 -39.01 10.63 -18.96
CA ASN A 356 -37.80 10.53 -19.76
C ASN A 356 -37.51 9.08 -20.17
N ARG A 357 -36.67 8.92 -21.19
CA ARG A 357 -36.06 7.62 -21.49
C ARG A 357 -35.07 7.25 -20.39
N PRO A 358 -35.16 6.04 -19.80
CA PRO A 358 -34.18 5.57 -18.83
C PRO A 358 -32.80 5.45 -19.50
N GLU A 359 -31.80 6.11 -18.90
CA GLU A 359 -30.39 5.96 -19.28
C GLU A 359 -29.65 5.38 -18.07
N GLU A 360 -29.13 4.15 -18.20
CA GLU A 360 -28.39 3.50 -17.13
C GLU A 360 -27.03 4.18 -16.91
N LYS A 361 -26.72 4.40 -15.63
CA LYS A 361 -25.47 4.94 -15.11
C LYS A 361 -24.91 3.99 -14.07
N SER A 362 -23.61 4.04 -13.85
CA SER A 362 -22.94 3.19 -12.86
C SER A 362 -22.41 3.97 -11.66
N ILE A 363 -22.40 3.30 -10.51
CA ILE A 363 -21.62 3.68 -9.34
C ILE A 363 -20.53 2.61 -9.17
N ASN A 364 -19.28 2.99 -9.42
CA ASN A 364 -18.11 2.15 -9.26
C ASN A 364 -17.38 2.49 -7.97
N ILE A 365 -16.97 1.46 -7.22
CA ILE A 365 -16.22 1.62 -5.98
C ILE A 365 -14.74 1.42 -6.24
N ILE A 366 -13.94 2.43 -5.90
CA ILE A 366 -12.49 2.31 -5.84
C ILE A 366 -12.13 1.57 -4.54
N THR A 367 -11.44 0.44 -4.66
CA THR A 367 -11.03 -0.38 -3.50
C THR A 367 -9.73 0.16 -2.91
N ASP A 368 -9.71 0.21 -1.58
CA ASP A 368 -8.55 0.57 -0.76
C ASP A 368 -7.52 -0.57 -0.75
N SER A 369 -6.23 -0.24 -0.87
CA SER A 369 -5.18 -1.26 -0.92
C SER A 369 -4.67 -1.56 0.47
N PRO A 370 -4.30 -2.83 0.77
CA PRO A 370 -3.71 -3.12 2.07
C PRO A 370 -2.32 -2.50 2.18
N PRO A 371 -1.87 -2.21 3.40
CA PRO A 371 -0.53 -1.68 3.62
C PRO A 371 0.54 -2.72 3.24
N GLU A 372 1.78 -2.29 3.07
CA GLU A 372 2.93 -3.18 2.86
C GLU A 372 3.97 -2.97 3.96
N ILE A 373 4.59 -4.06 4.43
CA ILE A 373 5.57 -4.03 5.52
C ILE A 373 6.70 -5.04 5.32
N ARG A 374 7.93 -4.60 5.56
CA ARG A 374 9.16 -5.39 5.40
C ARG A 374 10.13 -5.16 6.55
N ILE A 375 10.84 -6.21 6.93
CA ILE A 375 12.01 -6.12 7.83
C ILE A 375 13.24 -6.04 6.91
N LEU A 376 13.91 -4.89 6.91
CA LEU A 376 15.09 -4.59 6.09
C LEU A 376 16.38 -5.13 6.72
N PHE A 377 16.42 -5.21 8.04
CA PHE A 377 17.53 -5.80 8.80
C PHE A 377 16.96 -6.56 10.00
N PRO A 378 17.44 -7.79 10.29
CA PRO A 378 18.49 -8.53 9.58
C PRO A 378 18.03 -9.15 8.25
N ALA A 379 16.73 -9.21 7.99
CA ALA A 379 16.11 -9.80 6.78
C ALA A 379 16.50 -11.27 6.49
N LYS A 380 16.98 -11.98 7.51
CA LYS A 380 17.34 -13.41 7.49
C LYS A 380 17.17 -14.02 8.88
N ASP A 381 17.21 -15.34 8.95
CA ASP A 381 17.32 -16.04 10.23
C ASP A 381 18.65 -15.70 10.90
N THR A 382 18.62 -15.49 12.21
CA THR A 382 19.76 -14.99 12.98
C THR A 382 20.04 -15.84 14.20
N VAL A 383 21.31 -15.92 14.58
CA VAL A 383 21.74 -16.46 15.86
C VAL A 383 21.82 -15.31 16.86
N LEU A 384 21.19 -15.46 18.02
CA LEU A 384 21.21 -14.47 19.08
C LEU A 384 22.54 -14.52 19.82
N ASP A 385 23.02 -13.36 20.24
CA ASP A 385 24.16 -13.25 21.15
C ASP A 385 23.70 -13.35 22.62
N GLN A 386 24.66 -13.34 23.54
CA GLN A 386 24.40 -13.38 24.99
C GLN A 386 23.70 -12.12 25.53
N ARG A 387 23.61 -11.03 24.76
CA ARG A 387 22.93 -9.79 25.15
C ARG A 387 21.44 -9.84 24.87
N MET A 388 20.97 -10.83 24.10
CA MET A 388 19.57 -11.04 23.77
C MET A 388 18.93 -9.84 23.06
N ASN A 389 19.72 -9.01 22.38
CA ASN A 389 19.21 -7.84 21.68
C ASN A 389 19.14 -8.14 20.18
N LEU A 390 17.93 -8.15 19.63
CA LEU A 390 17.72 -8.32 18.19
C LEU A 390 17.38 -6.97 17.54
N PRO A 391 18.35 -6.28 16.92
CA PRO A 391 18.10 -5.05 16.17
C PRO A 391 17.27 -5.33 14.91
N LEU A 392 16.21 -4.56 14.74
CA LEU A 392 15.27 -4.63 13.61
C LEU A 392 15.20 -3.27 12.92
N ILE A 393 15.38 -3.26 11.60
CA ILE A 393 15.05 -2.11 10.76
C ILE A 393 13.79 -2.48 9.99
N VAL A 394 12.72 -1.71 10.18
CA VAL A 394 11.39 -1.99 9.61
C VAL A 394 10.96 -0.84 8.72
N SER A 395 10.45 -1.17 7.54
CA SER A 395 9.82 -0.22 6.62
C SER A 395 8.39 -0.65 6.36
N ALA A 396 7.44 0.26 6.55
CA ALA A 396 6.05 0.05 6.15
C ALA A 396 5.52 1.27 5.39
N ASN A 397 4.65 1.03 4.40
CA ASN A 397 4.04 2.05 3.56
C ASN A 397 2.58 1.71 3.22
N ASP A 398 1.80 2.76 2.98
CA ASP A 398 0.37 2.70 2.63
C ASP A 398 0.00 3.89 1.73
N ASP A 399 -1.16 3.82 1.07
CA ASP A 399 -1.64 4.90 0.20
C ASP A 399 -2.36 6.03 0.95
N PHE A 400 -2.99 5.77 2.11
CA PHE A 400 -3.72 6.78 2.90
C PHE A 400 -3.16 6.99 4.31
N GLY A 401 -2.65 5.96 4.96
CA GLY A 401 -1.95 6.08 6.23
C GLY A 401 -1.92 4.81 7.07
N LEU A 402 -0.89 4.68 7.89
CA LEU A 402 -0.65 3.50 8.72
C LEU A 402 -1.14 3.70 10.16
N ARG A 403 -1.46 2.59 10.84
CA ARG A 403 -1.76 2.52 12.28
C ARG A 403 -1.29 1.21 12.89
N ASN A 404 -1.12 1.22 14.22
CA ASN A 404 -0.87 0.02 15.03
C ASN A 404 0.30 -0.85 14.53
N LEU A 405 1.51 -0.30 14.39
CA LEU A 405 2.68 -1.13 14.14
C LEU A 405 2.97 -2.00 15.37
N GLN A 406 2.94 -3.31 15.17
CA GLN A 406 3.18 -4.33 16.18
C GLN A 406 4.31 -5.26 15.75
N LEU A 407 5.15 -5.65 16.70
CA LEU A 407 6.05 -6.78 16.57
C LEU A 407 5.33 -8.00 17.14
N VAL A 408 5.16 -9.02 16.33
CA VAL A 408 4.60 -10.31 16.74
C VAL A 408 5.73 -11.31 16.84
N TYR A 409 5.76 -12.06 17.94
CA TYR A 409 6.79 -13.05 18.18
C TYR A 409 6.19 -14.32 18.79
N GLN A 410 6.86 -15.44 18.56
CA GLN A 410 6.52 -16.74 19.06
C GLN A 410 7.79 -17.45 19.51
N ILE A 411 7.83 -17.86 20.77
CA ILE A 411 8.95 -18.61 21.35
C ILE A 411 8.59 -20.10 21.29
N ASN A 412 9.33 -20.89 20.52
CA ASN A 412 9.09 -22.31 20.28
C ASN A 412 7.62 -22.58 19.87
N ASP A 413 6.96 -23.56 20.48
CA ASP A 413 5.57 -23.94 20.21
C ASP A 413 4.54 -23.14 21.06
N ALA A 414 4.94 -22.01 21.65
CA ALA A 414 4.02 -21.16 22.41
C ALA A 414 3.01 -20.44 21.50
N ALA A 415 1.96 -19.87 22.11
CA ALA A 415 1.05 -19.01 21.36
C ALA A 415 1.75 -17.70 20.97
N PRO A 416 1.53 -17.17 19.75
CA PRO A 416 2.08 -15.88 19.35
C PRO A 416 1.66 -14.75 20.30
N GLN A 417 2.61 -13.91 20.68
CA GLN A 417 2.40 -12.70 21.46
C GLN A 417 2.77 -11.48 20.62
N SER A 418 2.25 -10.30 20.99
CA SER A 418 2.51 -9.07 20.25
C SER A 418 2.91 -7.92 21.18
N ILE A 419 3.86 -7.11 20.71
CA ILE A 419 4.30 -5.87 21.35
C ILE A 419 3.86 -4.73 20.44
N THR A 420 3.07 -3.80 20.97
CA THR A 420 2.72 -2.60 20.23
C THR A 420 3.88 -1.63 20.28
N ILE A 421 4.53 -1.41 19.13
CA ILE A 421 5.64 -0.47 19.03
C ILE A 421 5.11 0.94 18.82
N LYS A 422 4.12 1.11 17.92
CA LYS A 422 3.55 2.42 17.63
C LYS A 422 2.07 2.33 17.27
N SER A 423 1.20 2.89 18.09
CA SER A 423 -0.24 2.91 17.83
C SER A 423 -0.65 3.95 16.78
N VAL A 424 -0.02 5.13 16.81
CA VAL A 424 -0.30 6.24 15.89
C VAL A 424 0.93 6.55 15.04
N ILE A 425 0.78 6.47 13.72
CA ILE A 425 1.86 6.70 12.75
C ILE A 425 1.51 7.96 11.94
N PRO A 426 2.27 9.05 12.09
CA PRO A 426 2.06 10.25 11.28
C PRO A 426 2.60 10.02 9.87
N GLY A 427 1.71 9.87 8.90
CA GLY A 427 2.06 9.78 7.48
C GLY A 427 1.76 8.43 6.83
N LYS A 428 2.22 8.31 5.58
CA LYS A 428 1.99 7.17 4.69
C LYS A 428 3.14 6.15 4.70
N ILE A 429 4.30 6.53 5.22
CA ILE A 429 5.52 5.72 5.26
C ILE A 429 6.12 5.83 6.66
N ILE A 430 6.60 4.72 7.20
CA ILE A 430 7.39 4.68 8.43
C ILE A 430 8.63 3.80 8.22
N ASN A 431 9.79 4.38 8.55
CA ASN A 431 11.03 3.65 8.76
C ASN A 431 11.35 3.70 10.25
N LEU A 432 11.59 2.54 10.85
CA LEU A 432 11.78 2.40 12.29
C LEU A 432 12.98 1.51 12.57
N ASP A 433 13.86 2.01 13.42
CA ASP A 433 14.88 1.23 14.09
C ASP A 433 14.35 0.81 15.47
N TYR A 434 14.26 -0.49 15.71
CA TYR A 434 13.73 -1.04 16.95
C TYR A 434 14.64 -2.16 17.44
N VAL A 435 15.03 -2.14 18.72
CA VAL A 435 15.77 -3.24 19.33
C VAL A 435 14.78 -4.11 20.08
N PHE A 436 14.63 -5.35 19.63
CA PHE A 436 13.84 -6.34 20.34
C PHE A 436 14.69 -6.97 21.45
N ASP A 437 14.51 -6.46 22.67
CA ASP A 437 15.12 -7.01 23.88
C ASP A 437 14.43 -8.32 24.28
N LEU A 438 15.17 -9.42 24.13
CA LEU A 438 14.72 -10.77 24.43
C LEU A 438 15.13 -11.24 25.84
N ALA A 439 15.95 -10.47 26.57
CA ALA A 439 16.42 -10.86 27.90
C ALA A 439 15.28 -11.14 28.90
N PRO A 440 14.18 -10.35 28.93
CA PRO A 440 13.07 -10.59 29.85
C PRO A 440 12.32 -11.91 29.62
N PHE A 441 12.45 -12.52 28.44
CA PHE A 441 11.75 -13.78 28.15
C PHE A 441 12.45 -15.00 28.73
N GLY A 442 13.69 -14.86 29.21
CA GLY A 442 14.44 -15.95 29.83
C GLY A 442 14.60 -17.14 28.90
N LEU A 443 15.05 -16.89 27.67
CA LEU A 443 15.27 -17.93 26.65
C LEU A 443 16.30 -18.94 27.15
N PHE A 444 16.02 -20.22 26.88
CA PHE A 444 16.94 -21.33 27.12
C PHE A 444 17.75 -21.60 25.85
N PRO A 445 19.01 -22.07 25.98
CA PRO A 445 19.79 -22.51 24.83
C PRO A 445 19.02 -23.50 23.94
N GLY A 446 19.05 -23.27 22.63
CA GLY A 446 18.28 -24.01 21.64
C GLY A 446 16.90 -23.41 21.31
N ASP A 447 16.40 -22.46 22.11
CA ASP A 447 15.13 -21.79 21.87
C ASP A 447 15.12 -21.04 20.53
N ARG A 448 13.96 -21.05 19.88
CA ARG A 448 13.72 -20.38 18.61
C ARG A 448 12.63 -19.34 18.78
N VAL A 449 12.95 -18.09 18.50
CA VAL A 449 12.02 -16.97 18.46
C VAL A 449 11.66 -16.69 17.01
N THR A 450 10.47 -17.10 16.60
CA THR A 450 9.92 -16.69 15.29
C THR A 450 9.30 -15.31 15.45
N TYR A 451 9.71 -14.33 14.65
CA TYR A 451 9.22 -12.95 14.74
C TYR A 451 8.83 -12.40 13.37
N TRP A 452 7.84 -11.52 13.36
CA TRP A 452 7.40 -10.75 12.19
C TRP A 452 6.75 -9.44 12.62
N MET A 453 6.66 -8.51 11.70
CA MET A 453 5.98 -7.23 11.94
C MET A 453 4.58 -7.28 11.36
N GLN A 454 3.66 -6.60 12.04
CA GLN A 454 2.28 -6.44 11.61
C GLN A 454 1.89 -4.96 11.66
N VAL A 455 1.20 -4.48 10.64
CA VAL A 455 0.69 -3.11 10.57
C VAL A 455 -0.72 -3.09 10.00
N TRP A 456 -1.50 -2.08 10.38
CA TRP A 456 -2.85 -1.85 9.90
C TRP A 456 -2.90 -0.55 9.11
N ASP A 457 -3.88 -0.45 8.22
CA ASP A 457 -4.25 0.81 7.59
C ASP A 457 -5.03 1.71 8.58
N ASN A 458 -5.33 2.93 8.13
CA ASN A 458 -6.24 3.84 8.81
C ASN A 458 -7.68 3.72 8.30
N SER A 459 -8.00 2.73 7.47
CA SER A 459 -9.30 2.55 6.86
C SER A 459 -10.33 1.99 7.86
N PRO A 460 -11.64 2.20 7.64
CA PRO A 460 -12.69 1.60 8.47
C PRO A 460 -12.76 0.08 8.38
N MET A 461 -12.16 -0.53 7.35
CA MET A 461 -12.12 -1.99 7.17
C MET A 461 -10.97 -2.64 7.95
N HIS A 462 -10.04 -1.82 8.48
CA HIS A 462 -8.89 -2.26 9.28
C HIS A 462 -8.10 -3.37 8.59
N GLN A 463 -7.70 -3.13 7.33
CA GLN A 463 -6.88 -4.09 6.60
C GLN A 463 -5.52 -4.24 7.29
N LYS A 464 -4.98 -5.46 7.30
CA LYS A 464 -3.71 -5.79 7.95
C LYS A 464 -2.70 -6.32 6.95
N ALA A 465 -1.42 -6.06 7.20
CA ALA A 465 -0.31 -6.66 6.51
C ALA A 465 0.73 -7.22 7.49
N GLU A 466 1.38 -8.30 7.10
CA GLU A 466 2.40 -9.00 7.87
C GLU A 466 3.67 -9.10 7.04
N SER A 467 4.83 -8.93 7.68
CA SER A 467 6.12 -9.14 7.03
C SER A 467 6.44 -10.63 6.88
N THR A 468 7.53 -10.94 6.18
CA THR A 468 8.18 -12.25 6.26
C THR A 468 8.49 -12.59 7.72
N ARG A 469 8.32 -13.87 8.07
CA ARG A 469 8.68 -14.43 9.38
C ARG A 469 10.15 -14.83 9.35
N TYR A 470 10.89 -14.43 10.36
CA TYR A 470 12.29 -14.82 10.56
C TYR A 470 12.44 -15.52 11.89
N VAL A 471 13.47 -16.35 12.01
CA VAL A 471 13.78 -17.10 13.23
C VAL A 471 15.07 -16.58 13.84
N ALA A 472 15.00 -16.16 15.10
CA ALA A 472 16.15 -15.90 15.93
C ALA A 472 16.39 -17.08 16.87
N ARG A 473 17.52 -17.78 16.75
CA ARG A 473 17.86 -18.92 17.60
C ARG A 473 18.88 -18.53 18.66
N PHE A 474 18.65 -18.90 19.91
CA PHE A 474 19.65 -18.76 20.96
C PHE A 474 20.55 -20.01 20.99
N PRO A 475 21.85 -19.91 20.64
CA PRO A 475 22.76 -21.05 20.62
C PRO A 475 23.22 -21.42 22.05
N SER A 476 23.70 -22.64 22.25
CA SER A 476 24.36 -23.02 23.52
C SER A 476 25.81 -22.54 23.59
N ILE A 477 26.35 -22.43 24.80
CA ILE A 477 27.79 -22.15 24.97
C ILE A 477 28.63 -23.21 24.25
N ALA A 478 28.23 -24.49 24.30
CA ALA A 478 28.95 -25.56 23.61
C ALA A 478 29.03 -25.33 22.09
N GLU A 479 27.91 -24.95 21.45
CA GLU A 479 27.86 -24.66 20.02
C GLU A 479 28.72 -23.46 19.64
N ILE A 480 28.67 -22.39 20.45
CA ILE A 480 29.51 -21.20 20.25
C ILE A 480 30.98 -21.62 20.26
N TYR A 481 31.44 -22.28 21.32
CA TYR A 481 32.85 -22.67 21.44
C TYR A 481 33.28 -23.71 20.41
N GLN A 482 32.38 -24.58 19.95
CA GLN A 482 32.69 -25.57 18.92
C GLN A 482 33.03 -24.89 17.58
N GLU A 483 32.33 -23.82 17.19
CA GLU A 483 32.68 -23.07 15.97
C GLU A 483 34.05 -22.40 16.11
N ILE A 484 34.36 -21.86 17.29
CA ILE A 484 35.65 -21.24 17.61
C ILE A 484 36.76 -22.27 17.52
N GLU A 485 36.62 -23.40 18.22
CA GLU A 485 37.59 -24.49 18.26
C GLU A 485 37.86 -25.05 16.86
N GLN A 486 36.85 -25.15 15.98
CA GLN A 486 37.05 -25.59 14.60
C GLN A 486 37.97 -24.65 13.82
N LYS A 487 37.70 -23.35 13.86
CA LYS A 487 38.52 -22.35 13.18
C LYS A 487 39.93 -22.29 13.77
N GLU A 488 40.04 -22.31 15.10
CA GLU A 488 41.31 -22.29 15.80
C GLU A 488 42.17 -23.56 15.55
N ASN A 489 41.55 -24.75 15.53
CA ASN A 489 42.26 -26.00 15.26
C ASN A 489 42.85 -26.04 13.84
N LEU A 490 42.13 -25.51 12.85
CA LEU A 490 42.66 -25.37 11.49
C LEU A 490 43.92 -24.50 11.50
N LYS A 491 43.86 -23.33 12.14
CA LYS A 491 44.99 -22.39 12.22
C LYS A 491 46.16 -22.92 13.06
N THR A 492 45.89 -23.67 14.13
CA THR A 492 46.91 -24.38 14.91
C THR A 492 47.63 -25.43 14.06
N SER A 493 46.88 -26.20 13.26
CA SER A 493 47.44 -27.25 12.40
C SER A 493 48.30 -26.68 11.28
N GLU A 494 47.92 -25.52 10.73
CA GLU A 494 48.73 -24.78 9.75
C GLU A 494 50.07 -24.35 10.37
N LEU A 495 50.07 -23.81 11.60
CA LEU A 495 51.31 -23.45 12.31
C LEU A 495 52.18 -24.67 12.65
N GLN A 496 51.57 -25.79 13.06
CA GLN A 496 52.31 -27.04 13.31
C GLN A 496 52.98 -27.56 12.04
N SER A 497 52.29 -27.49 10.89
CA SER A 497 52.89 -27.86 9.60
C SER A 497 54.04 -26.93 9.24
N ALA A 498 53.92 -25.62 9.50
CA ALA A 498 55.01 -24.67 9.30
C ALA A 498 56.23 -25.00 10.18
N MET A 499 56.01 -25.43 11.43
CA MET A 499 57.07 -25.90 12.32
C MET A 499 57.80 -27.14 11.80
N GLU A 500 57.06 -28.14 11.32
CA GLU A 500 57.63 -29.35 10.72
C GLU A 500 58.47 -29.02 9.48
N GLN A 501 57.93 -28.16 8.59
CA GLN A 501 58.65 -27.67 7.42
C GLN A 501 59.93 -26.88 7.81
N ALA A 502 59.86 -26.04 8.85
CA ALA A 502 61.03 -25.31 9.36
C ALA A 502 62.13 -26.26 9.85
N GLN A 503 61.74 -27.31 10.58
CA GLN A 503 62.67 -28.33 11.08
C GLN A 503 63.36 -29.09 9.93
N ASP A 504 62.58 -29.54 8.94
CA ASP A 504 63.12 -30.27 7.79
C ASP A 504 64.06 -29.38 6.96
N LEU A 505 63.65 -28.13 6.70
CA LEU A 505 64.45 -27.17 5.94
C LEU A 505 65.76 -26.83 6.66
N GLN A 506 65.73 -26.69 7.99
CA GLN A 506 66.93 -26.47 8.81
C GLN A 506 67.90 -27.65 8.70
N GLN A 507 67.39 -28.89 8.72
CA GLN A 507 68.22 -30.09 8.61
C GLN A 507 68.85 -30.21 7.22
N GLU A 508 68.08 -29.96 6.16
CA GLU A 508 68.57 -29.92 4.77
C GLU A 508 69.66 -28.86 4.61
N PHE A 509 69.41 -27.65 5.13
CA PHE A 509 70.38 -26.56 5.11
C PHE A 509 71.66 -26.90 5.86
N GLU A 510 71.57 -27.47 7.06
CA GLU A 510 72.73 -27.88 7.85
C GLU A 510 73.55 -28.97 7.17
N GLN A 511 72.88 -29.92 6.51
CA GLN A 511 73.55 -30.94 5.71
C GLN A 511 74.32 -30.29 4.55
N LYS A 512 73.68 -29.37 3.82
CA LYS A 512 74.33 -28.67 2.69
C LYS A 512 75.50 -27.80 3.13
N ARG A 513 75.33 -27.06 4.23
CA ARG A 513 76.40 -26.25 4.83
C ARG A 513 77.62 -27.10 5.22
N ARG A 514 77.41 -28.28 5.81
CA ARG A 514 78.50 -29.21 6.17
C ARG A 514 79.22 -29.79 4.96
N GLU A 515 78.52 -30.01 3.85
CA GLU A 515 79.10 -30.44 2.58
C GLU A 515 80.04 -29.37 2.02
N LEU A 516 79.54 -28.13 1.90
CA LEU A 516 80.31 -26.98 1.37
C LEU A 516 81.48 -26.56 2.27
N LEU A 517 81.42 -26.84 3.57
CA LEU A 517 82.56 -26.64 4.48
C LEU A 517 83.69 -27.66 4.28
N LYS A 518 83.39 -28.84 3.72
CA LYS A 518 84.40 -29.88 3.43
C LYS A 518 85.03 -29.69 2.06
N ASP A 519 84.25 -29.26 1.07
CA ASP A 519 84.74 -28.91 -0.27
C ASP A 519 84.35 -27.47 -0.64
N PRO A 520 85.29 -26.50 -0.61
CA PRO A 520 85.01 -25.10 -0.90
C PRO A 520 84.75 -24.81 -2.39
N GLN A 521 84.96 -25.76 -3.30
CA GLN A 521 84.69 -25.59 -4.73
C GLN A 521 83.18 -25.69 -4.98
N THR A 522 82.47 -24.56 -4.92
CA THR A 522 81.04 -24.48 -5.18
C THR A 522 80.74 -24.63 -6.67
N ASP A 523 79.98 -25.67 -7.06
CA ASP A 523 79.44 -25.81 -8.41
C ASP A 523 78.13 -25.00 -8.56
N TRP A 524 77.71 -24.71 -9.79
CA TRP A 524 76.42 -24.11 -10.12
C TRP A 524 75.24 -24.91 -9.52
N GLU A 525 75.37 -26.23 -9.41
CA GLU A 525 74.38 -27.10 -8.77
C GLU A 525 74.20 -26.76 -7.28
N ASP A 526 75.29 -26.51 -6.55
CA ASP A 526 75.25 -26.11 -5.13
C ASP A 526 74.58 -24.75 -4.94
N LYS A 527 74.87 -23.80 -5.83
CA LYS A 527 74.23 -22.47 -5.81
C LYS A 527 72.72 -22.60 -6.00
N LYS A 528 72.29 -23.43 -6.95
CA LYS A 528 70.85 -23.65 -7.20
C LYS A 528 70.16 -24.31 -6.02
N GLN A 529 70.80 -25.28 -5.37
CA GLN A 529 70.27 -25.93 -4.17
C GLN A 529 70.13 -24.96 -2.99
N LEU A 530 71.11 -24.07 -2.77
CA LEU A 530 71.00 -23.04 -1.74
C LEU A 530 69.93 -21.98 -2.05
N GLN A 531 69.76 -21.61 -3.34
CA GLN A 531 68.68 -20.72 -3.76
C GLN A 531 67.31 -21.35 -3.53
N ASP A 532 67.13 -22.63 -3.86
CA ASP A 532 65.89 -23.37 -3.62
C ASP A 532 65.57 -23.50 -2.12
N LEU A 533 66.57 -23.78 -1.27
CA LEU A 533 66.39 -23.76 0.19
C LEU A 533 65.97 -22.37 0.72
N MET A 534 66.50 -21.30 0.14
CA MET A 534 66.12 -19.93 0.51
C MET A 534 64.73 -19.55 0.02
N GLU A 535 64.36 -19.93 -1.20
CA GLU A 535 63.02 -19.72 -1.76
C GLU A 535 61.97 -20.43 -0.89
N ARG A 536 62.22 -21.69 -0.51
CA ARG A 536 61.36 -22.41 0.44
C ARG A 536 61.30 -21.76 1.83
N GLN A 537 62.39 -21.14 2.30
CA GLN A 537 62.40 -20.41 3.57
C GLN A 537 61.58 -19.11 3.49
N GLU A 538 61.62 -18.43 2.34
CA GLU A 538 60.82 -17.24 2.05
C GLU A 538 59.34 -17.61 1.96
N ASP A 539 58.99 -18.66 1.21
CA ASP A 539 57.63 -19.20 1.12
C ASP A 539 57.08 -19.59 2.51
N LEU A 540 57.92 -20.18 3.36
CA LEU A 540 57.54 -20.56 4.72
C LEU A 540 57.31 -19.33 5.62
N ALA A 541 58.13 -18.29 5.47
CA ALA A 541 57.94 -17.02 6.19
C ALA A 541 56.64 -16.34 5.75
N ASP A 542 56.37 -16.29 4.45
CA ASP A 542 55.14 -15.73 3.89
C ASP A 542 53.89 -16.53 4.34
N GLN A 543 53.99 -17.85 4.49
CA GLN A 543 52.92 -18.68 5.06
C GLN A 543 52.62 -18.31 6.52
N VAL A 544 53.64 -18.08 7.34
CA VAL A 544 53.47 -17.65 8.74
C VAL A 544 52.88 -16.23 8.80
N ASP A 545 53.30 -15.33 7.92
CA ASP A 545 52.72 -13.98 7.79
C ASP A 545 51.23 -14.04 7.43
N SER A 546 50.85 -14.86 6.43
CA SER A 546 49.43 -15.01 6.06
C SER A 546 48.60 -15.63 7.19
N LEU A 547 49.21 -16.55 7.96
CA LEU A 547 48.56 -17.16 9.10
C LEU A 547 48.29 -16.15 10.22
N ALA A 548 49.20 -15.18 10.44
CA ALA A 548 48.99 -14.08 11.37
C ALA A 548 47.80 -13.20 10.97
N GLU A 549 47.64 -12.91 9.67
CA GLU A 549 46.49 -12.16 9.15
C GLU A 549 45.17 -12.94 9.33
N ASP A 550 45.16 -14.22 9.00
CA ASP A 550 44.00 -15.11 9.19
C ASP A 550 43.61 -15.23 10.67
N PHE A 551 44.59 -15.29 11.56
CA PHE A 551 44.37 -15.32 13.00
C PHE A 551 43.79 -13.99 13.52
N GLN A 552 44.21 -12.86 12.96
CA GLN A 552 43.63 -11.55 13.25
C GLN A 552 42.15 -11.48 12.83
N ASP A 553 41.81 -12.04 11.67
CA ASP A 553 40.43 -12.10 11.20
C ASP A 553 39.57 -13.00 12.09
N LEU A 554 40.12 -14.11 12.58
CA LEU A 554 39.48 -14.93 13.59
C LEU A 554 39.21 -14.11 14.86
N ILE A 555 40.20 -13.40 15.41
CA ILE A 555 40.04 -12.54 16.60
C ILE A 555 38.93 -11.51 16.39
N ASN A 556 38.90 -10.84 15.23
CA ASN A 556 37.89 -9.84 14.90
C ASN A 556 36.46 -10.44 14.88
N GLN A 557 36.30 -11.64 14.32
CA GLN A 557 35.02 -12.34 14.34
C GLN A 557 34.59 -12.66 15.78
N LEU A 558 35.51 -13.19 16.60
CA LEU A 558 35.24 -13.59 17.98
C LEU A 558 34.88 -12.41 18.88
N GLN A 559 35.54 -11.26 18.70
CA GLN A 559 35.23 -10.01 19.42
C GLN A 559 33.80 -9.54 19.16
N ASN A 560 33.32 -9.64 17.92
CA ASN A 560 31.96 -9.24 17.55
C ASN A 560 30.88 -10.10 18.21
N HIS A 561 31.18 -11.37 18.50
CA HIS A 561 30.27 -12.30 19.16
C HIS A 561 30.36 -12.29 20.69
N GLN A 562 31.36 -11.59 21.28
CA GLN A 562 31.65 -11.56 22.73
C GLN A 562 31.65 -12.94 23.40
N ALA A 563 32.05 -13.97 22.66
CA ALA A 563 32.00 -15.35 23.10
C ALA A 563 33.12 -15.72 24.09
N LEU A 564 34.23 -14.99 24.03
CA LEU A 564 35.45 -15.22 24.81
C LEU A 564 35.64 -14.15 25.88
N SER A 565 36.38 -14.52 26.92
CA SER A 565 36.81 -13.56 27.94
C SER A 565 37.82 -12.58 27.37
N GLU A 566 37.84 -11.36 27.91
CA GLU A 566 38.81 -10.32 27.51
C GLU A 566 40.25 -10.81 27.66
N ASP A 567 40.53 -11.60 28.71
CA ASP A 567 41.85 -12.22 28.95
C ASP A 567 42.27 -13.13 27.79
N VAL A 568 41.38 -14.01 27.33
CA VAL A 568 41.66 -14.90 26.20
C VAL A 568 41.87 -14.11 24.90
N LEU A 569 41.03 -13.09 24.65
CA LEU A 569 41.16 -12.24 23.47
C LEU A 569 42.51 -11.52 23.42
N GLN A 570 42.98 -10.99 24.56
CA GLN A 570 44.29 -10.36 24.68
C GLN A 570 45.43 -11.34 24.43
N LYS A 571 45.32 -12.55 24.96
CA LYS A 571 46.30 -13.62 24.73
C LYS A 571 46.35 -14.03 23.26
N MET A 572 45.21 -14.09 22.58
CA MET A 572 45.14 -14.34 21.14
C MET A 572 45.75 -13.19 20.32
N GLN A 573 45.50 -11.93 20.70
CA GLN A 573 46.18 -10.77 20.08
C GLN A 573 47.69 -10.86 20.27
N LYS A 574 48.16 -11.31 21.45
CA LYS A 574 49.60 -11.47 21.66
C LYS A 574 50.21 -12.59 20.82
N ILE A 575 49.47 -13.69 20.59
CA ILE A 575 49.90 -14.72 19.63
C ILE A 575 50.05 -14.11 18.23
N GLN A 576 49.08 -13.29 17.80
CA GLN A 576 49.13 -12.63 16.50
C GLN A 576 50.35 -11.72 16.36
N GLU A 577 50.65 -10.90 17.38
CA GLU A 577 51.89 -10.09 17.42
C GLU A 577 53.15 -10.97 17.38
N LEU A 578 53.16 -12.08 18.12
CA LEU A 578 54.30 -13.00 18.11
C LEU A 578 54.50 -13.62 16.73
N MET A 579 53.42 -13.99 16.03
CA MET A 579 53.44 -14.51 14.65
C MET A 579 54.01 -13.49 13.66
N GLU A 580 53.59 -12.22 13.73
CA GLU A 580 54.16 -11.13 12.91
C GLU A 580 55.66 -10.92 13.22
N GLU A 581 56.07 -11.10 14.47
CA GLU A 581 57.48 -11.01 14.90
C GLU A 581 58.34 -12.22 14.46
N ILE A 582 57.74 -13.34 14.05
CA ILE A 582 58.50 -14.53 13.57
C ILE A 582 59.15 -14.22 12.22
N ALA A 583 58.43 -13.60 11.30
CA ALA A 583 58.92 -13.22 9.97
C ALA A 583 59.63 -11.86 9.98
N ASN A 584 60.64 -11.73 10.84
CA ASN A 584 61.31 -10.45 11.08
C ASN A 584 62.30 -10.02 10.00
N ASP A 585 62.72 -8.74 10.08
CA ASP A 585 63.74 -8.13 9.23
C ASP A 585 65.11 -8.86 9.29
N ASP A 586 65.42 -9.57 10.37
CA ASP A 586 66.70 -10.28 10.54
C ASP A 586 66.80 -11.51 9.64
N LEU A 587 65.71 -12.27 9.48
CA LEU A 587 65.65 -13.38 8.51
C LEU A 587 65.80 -12.85 7.08
N ARG A 588 65.07 -11.78 6.72
CA ARG A 588 65.18 -11.12 5.41
C ARG A 588 66.58 -10.57 5.15
N ALA A 589 67.21 -9.95 6.15
CA ALA A 589 68.58 -9.45 6.05
C ALA A 589 69.61 -10.58 5.91
N ALA A 590 69.38 -11.73 6.55
CA ALA A 590 70.22 -12.91 6.38
C ALA A 590 70.08 -13.51 4.97
N MET A 591 68.86 -13.57 4.42
CA MET A 591 68.60 -13.98 3.04
C MET A 591 69.29 -13.07 2.02
N ASP A 592 69.19 -11.74 2.17
CA ASP A 592 69.86 -10.78 1.28
C ASP A 592 71.40 -10.92 1.34
N LYS A 593 71.97 -11.05 2.55
CA LYS A 593 73.41 -11.31 2.71
C LYS A 593 73.85 -12.61 2.04
N MET A 594 73.02 -13.65 2.12
CA MET A 594 73.31 -14.94 1.49
C MET A 594 73.18 -14.90 -0.04
N ASN A 595 72.17 -14.21 -0.58
CA ASN A 595 72.05 -13.95 -2.01
C ASN A 595 73.28 -13.24 -2.58
N ARG A 596 73.71 -12.15 -1.93
CA ARG A 596 74.91 -11.41 -2.35
C ARG A 596 76.18 -12.27 -2.27
N ALA A 597 76.30 -13.12 -1.26
CA ALA A 597 77.44 -14.02 -1.14
C ALA A 597 77.46 -15.09 -2.25
N LEU A 598 76.30 -15.62 -2.65
CA LEU A 598 76.12 -16.55 -3.76
C LEU A 598 76.37 -15.90 -5.14
N GLU A 599 76.16 -14.59 -5.28
CA GLU A 599 76.50 -13.83 -6.49
C GLU A 599 78.00 -13.56 -6.63
N ASN A 600 78.64 -13.16 -5.54
CA ASN A 600 80.05 -12.75 -5.55
C ASN A 600 81.05 -13.92 -5.56
N MET A 601 80.59 -15.16 -5.37
CA MET A 601 81.39 -16.41 -5.38
C MET A 601 82.65 -16.37 -4.50
N ASN A 602 82.64 -15.57 -3.43
CA ASN A 602 83.72 -15.56 -2.45
C ASN A 602 83.43 -16.62 -1.36
N PRO A 603 84.27 -17.67 -1.23
CA PRO A 603 84.03 -18.75 -0.27
C PRO A 603 83.92 -18.28 1.19
N GLU A 604 84.66 -17.23 1.58
CA GLU A 604 84.63 -16.72 2.96
C GLU A 604 83.34 -15.93 3.25
N ASP A 605 82.87 -15.14 2.29
CA ASP A 605 81.61 -14.40 2.42
C ASP A 605 80.42 -15.37 2.44
N LEU A 606 80.46 -16.43 1.62
CA LEU A 606 79.45 -17.49 1.62
C LEU A 606 79.45 -18.26 2.94
N ARG A 607 80.61 -18.60 3.49
CA ARG A 607 80.71 -19.26 4.80
C ARG A 607 80.05 -18.44 5.91
N LYS A 608 80.33 -17.14 5.96
CA LYS A 608 79.72 -16.22 6.94
C LYS A 608 78.23 -16.06 6.73
N ALA A 609 77.79 -15.93 5.47
CA ALA A 609 76.37 -15.80 5.17
C ALA A 609 75.59 -17.06 5.54
N MET A 610 76.14 -18.25 5.27
CA MET A 610 75.55 -19.54 5.69
C MET A 610 75.48 -19.68 7.21
N GLU A 611 76.50 -19.21 7.94
CA GLU A 611 76.51 -19.25 9.41
C GLU A 611 75.46 -18.30 10.00
N ASN A 612 75.34 -17.07 9.47
CA ASN A 612 74.30 -16.13 9.87
C ASN A 612 72.89 -16.65 9.55
N PHE A 613 72.69 -17.20 8.35
CA PHE A 613 71.40 -17.74 7.93
C PHE A 613 70.98 -18.95 8.79
N LYS A 614 71.91 -19.87 9.11
CA LYS A 614 71.66 -20.96 10.08
C LYS A 614 71.08 -20.43 11.39
N PHE A 615 71.67 -19.37 11.95
CA PHE A 615 71.20 -18.82 13.21
C PHE A 615 69.82 -18.16 13.07
N SER A 616 69.55 -17.48 11.96
CA SER A 616 68.23 -16.90 11.70
C SER A 616 67.15 -17.97 11.49
N MET A 617 67.45 -19.09 10.80
CA MET A 617 66.54 -20.22 10.67
C MET A 617 66.22 -20.87 12.04
N GLN A 618 67.23 -20.99 12.91
CA GLN A 618 67.03 -21.50 14.26
C GLN A 618 66.12 -20.57 15.09
N ASP A 619 66.35 -19.25 15.04
CA ASP A 619 65.50 -18.27 15.74
C ASP A 619 64.05 -18.30 15.21
N PHE A 620 63.87 -18.42 13.89
CA PHE A 620 62.56 -18.58 13.26
C PHE A 620 61.83 -19.82 13.80
N MET A 621 62.49 -20.98 13.81
CA MET A 621 61.93 -22.22 14.33
C MET A 621 61.61 -22.14 15.84
N ASP A 622 62.53 -21.59 16.65
CA ASP A 622 62.34 -21.46 18.10
C ASP A 622 61.13 -20.54 18.44
N ARG A 623 60.88 -19.50 17.63
CA ARG A 623 59.70 -18.62 17.79
C ARG A 623 58.39 -19.30 17.40
N ILE A 624 58.38 -20.13 16.37
CA ILE A 624 57.20 -20.94 16.02
C ILE A 624 56.87 -21.91 17.16
N ASP A 625 57.88 -22.61 17.69
CA ASP A 625 57.73 -23.54 18.82
C ASP A 625 57.14 -22.85 20.06
N GLN A 626 57.68 -21.68 20.42
CA GLN A 626 57.18 -20.87 21.54
C GLN A 626 55.74 -20.41 21.33
N THR A 627 55.38 -20.07 20.10
CA THR A 627 54.01 -19.65 19.75
C THR A 627 53.04 -20.82 19.83
N LEU A 628 53.46 -22.02 19.43
CA LEU A 628 52.69 -23.25 19.58
C LEU A 628 52.47 -23.63 21.04
N ASP A 629 53.51 -23.57 21.87
CA ASP A 629 53.42 -23.82 23.33
C ASP A 629 52.43 -22.84 24.00
N LEU A 630 52.45 -21.58 23.58
CA LEU A 630 51.55 -20.54 24.06
C LEU A 630 50.10 -20.80 23.64
N LEU A 631 49.88 -21.16 22.38
CA LEU A 631 48.58 -21.52 21.84
C LEU A 631 48.00 -22.75 22.55
N GLU A 632 48.83 -23.77 22.81
CA GLU A 632 48.42 -24.95 23.59
C GLU A 632 48.00 -24.58 25.02
N SER A 633 48.75 -23.69 25.68
CA SER A 633 48.40 -23.18 27.01
C SER A 633 47.05 -22.46 27.01
N ILE A 634 46.81 -21.59 26.02
CA ILE A 634 45.55 -20.85 25.88
C ILE A 634 44.38 -21.79 25.57
N LYS A 635 44.57 -22.82 24.75
CA LYS A 635 43.57 -23.86 24.51
C LYS A 635 43.11 -24.55 25.78
N LYS A 636 44.04 -24.88 26.68
CA LYS A 636 43.70 -25.49 27.99
C LYS A 636 42.87 -24.53 28.84
N GLU A 637 43.24 -23.25 28.90
CA GLU A 637 42.48 -22.23 29.61
C GLU A 637 41.10 -21.98 29.00
N GLN A 638 40.99 -21.95 27.67
CA GLN A 638 39.73 -21.81 26.94
C GLN A 638 38.81 -23.01 27.18
N ALA A 639 39.33 -24.24 27.13
CA ALA A 639 38.55 -25.44 27.44
C ALA A 639 38.02 -25.42 28.89
N MET A 640 38.83 -24.90 29.82
CA MET A 640 38.41 -24.66 31.20
C MET A 640 37.33 -23.57 31.32
N GLU A 641 37.49 -22.46 30.60
CA GLU A 641 36.49 -21.37 30.54
C GLU A 641 35.17 -21.86 29.92
N LYS A 642 35.24 -22.62 28.82
CA LYS A 642 34.08 -23.27 28.19
C LYS A 642 33.32 -24.12 29.20
N ALA A 643 34.02 -25.00 29.92
CA ALA A 643 33.40 -25.83 30.95
C ALA A 643 32.76 -24.99 32.07
N LEU A 644 33.43 -23.93 32.53
CA LEU A 644 32.91 -23.01 33.54
C LEU A 644 31.66 -22.26 33.06
N GLN A 645 31.66 -21.77 31.82
CA GLN A 645 30.53 -21.06 31.21
C GLN A 645 29.34 -22.00 31.01
N MET A 646 29.57 -23.23 30.51
CA MET A 646 28.54 -24.26 30.40
C MET A 646 27.94 -24.60 31.78
N ALA A 647 28.77 -24.74 32.81
CA ALA A 647 28.30 -24.99 34.17
C ALA A 647 27.47 -23.82 34.73
N SER A 648 27.87 -22.58 34.46
CA SER A 648 27.12 -21.38 34.83
C SER A 648 25.78 -21.28 34.07
N GLU A 649 25.77 -21.62 32.78
CA GLU A 649 24.57 -21.67 31.94
C GLU A 649 23.57 -22.72 32.46
N ILE A 650 24.06 -23.92 32.81
CA ILE A 650 23.25 -24.97 33.46
C ILE A 650 22.69 -24.48 34.79
N GLU A 651 23.50 -23.81 35.63
CA GLU A 651 23.04 -23.27 36.92
C GLU A 651 21.92 -22.23 36.73
N LYS A 652 22.13 -21.24 35.85
CA LYS A 652 21.15 -20.20 35.55
C LYS A 652 19.87 -20.80 34.98
N SER A 653 20.00 -21.73 34.04
CA SER A 653 18.86 -22.42 33.42
C SER A 653 18.09 -23.24 34.45
N GLN A 654 18.78 -23.96 35.33
CA GLN A 654 18.14 -24.76 36.39
C GLN A 654 17.42 -23.88 37.42
N GLN A 655 17.99 -22.72 37.77
CA GLN A 655 17.35 -21.72 38.63
C GLN A 655 16.10 -21.12 37.94
N ALA A 656 16.22 -20.69 36.67
CA ALA A 656 15.11 -20.13 35.91
C ALA A 656 13.96 -21.16 35.74
N LEU A 657 14.30 -22.43 35.49
CA LEU A 657 13.32 -23.50 35.39
C LEU A 657 12.59 -23.74 36.72
N LYS A 658 13.30 -23.69 37.85
CA LYS A 658 12.71 -23.79 39.18
C LYS A 658 11.73 -22.64 39.46
N ASP A 659 12.10 -21.42 39.09
CA ASP A 659 11.27 -20.23 39.26
C ASP A 659 10.01 -20.32 38.38
N ARG A 660 10.16 -20.68 37.09
CA ARG A 660 9.03 -20.92 36.16
C ARG A 660 8.11 -22.06 36.62
N SER A 661 8.66 -23.07 37.27
CA SER A 661 7.87 -24.20 37.81
C SER A 661 6.96 -23.78 38.96
N SER A 662 7.24 -22.65 39.62
CA SER A 662 6.40 -22.06 40.67
C SER A 662 5.12 -21.43 40.13
N ASP A 663 5.12 -21.00 38.85
CA ASP A 663 3.94 -20.43 38.21
C ASP A 663 3.02 -21.54 37.65
N PRO A 664 1.75 -21.63 38.14
CA PRO A 664 0.78 -22.60 37.65
C PRO A 664 0.43 -22.47 36.16
N ASN A 665 0.63 -21.28 35.57
CA ASN A 665 0.25 -21.01 34.18
C ASN A 665 1.19 -21.67 33.15
N ASN A 666 2.41 -22.03 33.55
CA ASN A 666 3.35 -22.71 32.65
C ASN A 666 2.88 -24.14 32.37
N LYS A 667 3.05 -24.68 31.16
CA LYS A 667 2.69 -26.08 30.86
C LYS A 667 3.75 -27.03 31.41
N ALA A 668 3.33 -28.06 32.15
CA ALA A 668 4.22 -29.04 32.76
C ALA A 668 5.07 -29.80 31.72
N GLU A 669 4.51 -30.06 30.54
CA GLU A 669 5.23 -30.70 29.42
C GLU A 669 6.38 -29.84 28.90
N ASN A 670 6.19 -28.51 28.79
CA ASN A 670 7.25 -27.61 28.34
C ASN A 670 8.37 -27.54 29.38
N LEU A 671 8.03 -27.44 30.67
CA LEU A 671 9.00 -27.48 31.75
C LEU A 671 9.80 -28.79 31.77
N ALA A 672 9.17 -29.92 31.44
CA ALA A 672 9.84 -31.21 31.35
C ALA A 672 10.86 -31.26 30.18
N LYS A 673 10.50 -30.69 29.02
CA LYS A 673 11.43 -30.55 27.89
C LYS A 673 12.61 -29.65 28.24
N ASP A 674 12.35 -28.50 28.89
CA ASP A 674 13.40 -27.60 29.36
C ASP A 674 14.35 -28.33 30.33
N GLN A 675 13.81 -29.19 31.21
CA GLN A 675 14.63 -30.03 32.10
C GLN A 675 15.48 -31.08 31.35
N ASP A 676 14.95 -31.69 30.29
CA ASP A 676 15.71 -32.63 29.45
C ASP A 676 16.86 -31.90 28.74
N ASN A 677 16.63 -30.69 28.20
CA ASN A 677 17.66 -29.88 27.54
C ASN A 677 18.80 -29.52 28.50
N ILE A 678 18.47 -29.16 29.75
CA ILE A 678 19.48 -28.94 30.80
C ILE A 678 20.27 -30.23 31.08
N SER A 679 19.60 -31.39 31.10
CA SER A 679 20.28 -32.68 31.28
C SER A 679 21.23 -32.99 30.13
N SER A 680 20.88 -32.65 28.89
CA SER A 680 21.77 -32.79 27.74
C SER A 680 22.99 -31.86 27.84
N SER A 681 22.78 -30.59 28.25
CA SER A 681 23.86 -29.63 28.47
C SER A 681 24.85 -30.12 29.55
N TYR A 682 24.35 -30.81 30.57
CA TYR A 682 25.19 -31.44 31.60
C TYR A 682 26.03 -32.60 31.06
N GLU A 683 25.52 -33.39 30.09
CA GLU A 683 26.34 -34.41 29.41
C GLU A 683 27.42 -33.77 28.52
N GLU A 684 27.10 -32.69 27.82
CA GLU A 684 28.10 -31.92 27.05
C GLU A 684 29.18 -31.34 27.98
N LEU A 685 28.80 -30.87 29.19
CA LEU A 685 29.76 -30.40 30.20
C LEU A 685 30.69 -31.54 30.65
N LYS A 686 30.17 -32.76 30.87
CA LYS A 686 31.02 -33.93 31.19
C LYS A 686 31.99 -34.24 30.05
N GLN A 687 31.56 -34.10 28.80
CA GLN A 687 32.42 -34.31 27.63
C GLN A 687 33.52 -33.25 27.56
N ALA A 688 33.18 -31.97 27.71
CA ALA A 688 34.18 -30.88 27.83
C ALA A 688 35.17 -31.14 28.98
N LEU A 689 34.62 -31.65 30.10
CA LEU A 689 35.30 -32.31 31.23
C LEU A 689 36.46 -33.25 30.82
N GLN A 690 36.11 -34.20 29.98
CA GLN A 690 36.98 -35.28 29.54
C GLN A 690 37.98 -34.79 28.49
N ASP A 691 37.55 -33.89 27.61
CA ASP A 691 38.43 -33.31 26.60
C ASP A 691 39.52 -32.45 27.25
N LEU A 692 39.18 -31.66 28.29
CA LEU A 692 40.17 -30.96 29.10
C LEU A 692 41.16 -31.92 29.78
N ASP A 693 40.71 -33.03 30.35
CA ASP A 693 41.61 -34.03 30.97
C ASP A 693 42.61 -34.65 29.98
N ARG A 694 42.20 -34.81 28.71
CA ARG A 694 43.07 -35.28 27.62
C ARG A 694 44.10 -34.24 27.19
N MET A 695 43.75 -32.95 27.25
CA MET A 695 44.66 -31.84 26.92
C MET A 695 45.71 -31.59 28.02
N LEU A 696 45.40 -31.90 29.28
CA LEU A 696 46.33 -31.68 30.40
C LEU A 696 47.47 -32.72 30.41
N ASP A 697 48.72 -32.24 30.39
CA ASP A 697 49.91 -33.09 30.45
C ASP A 697 50.15 -33.62 31.87
N SER A 698 50.46 -34.91 31.99
CA SER A 698 50.59 -35.56 33.30
C SER A 698 51.81 -35.11 34.13
N ASN A 699 52.80 -34.50 33.49
CA ASN A 699 54.01 -33.98 34.12
C ASN A 699 53.94 -32.46 34.33
N LYS A 700 53.54 -31.70 33.30
CA LYS A 700 53.44 -30.23 33.36
C LYS A 700 52.22 -29.78 34.17
N ASP A 701 51.07 -30.42 33.99
CA ASP A 701 49.76 -29.96 34.52
C ASP A 701 49.24 -30.81 35.69
N ARG A 702 50.16 -31.44 36.46
CA ARG A 702 49.84 -32.48 37.45
C ARG A 702 48.78 -32.05 38.47
N ASP A 703 48.91 -30.87 39.05
CA ASP A 703 48.04 -30.41 40.14
C ASP A 703 46.62 -30.12 39.63
N ILE A 704 46.50 -29.50 38.45
CA ILE A 704 45.22 -29.22 37.79
C ILE A 704 44.54 -30.51 37.37
N LYS A 705 45.29 -31.45 36.80
CA LYS A 705 44.78 -32.77 36.40
C LYS A 705 44.23 -33.56 37.59
N GLN A 706 44.88 -33.50 38.74
CA GLN A 706 44.38 -34.12 39.97
C GLN A 706 43.08 -33.47 40.47
N GLN A 707 43.00 -32.13 40.46
CA GLN A 707 41.79 -31.40 40.84
C GLN A 707 40.62 -31.73 39.90
N LEU A 708 40.89 -31.84 38.60
CA LEU A 708 39.90 -32.20 37.58
C LEU A 708 39.37 -33.63 37.77
N GLN A 709 40.25 -34.60 38.00
CA GLN A 709 39.87 -35.99 38.27
C GLN A 709 39.01 -36.09 39.55
N GLN A 710 39.34 -35.32 40.58
CA GLN A 710 38.53 -35.23 41.80
C GLN A 710 37.16 -34.60 41.53
N LEU A 711 37.08 -33.57 40.69
CA LEU A 711 35.79 -32.98 40.27
C LEU A 711 34.95 -34.01 39.51
N GLN A 712 35.53 -34.70 38.53
CA GLN A 712 34.83 -35.73 37.76
C GLN A 712 34.32 -36.87 38.66
N GLN A 713 35.11 -37.29 39.65
CA GLN A 713 34.69 -38.29 40.64
C GLN A 713 33.53 -37.78 41.51
N ASP A 714 33.60 -36.53 41.98
CA ASP A 714 32.52 -35.89 42.74
C ASP A 714 31.22 -35.79 41.91
N MET A 715 31.33 -35.47 40.62
CA MET A 715 30.20 -35.44 39.69
C MET A 715 29.57 -36.83 39.49
N GLN A 716 30.38 -37.89 39.38
CA GLN A 716 29.91 -39.27 39.28
C GLN A 716 29.21 -39.75 40.56
N GLN A 717 29.74 -39.40 41.74
CA GLN A 717 29.18 -39.84 43.03
C GLN A 717 27.90 -39.09 43.41
N SER A 718 27.85 -37.78 43.18
CA SER A 718 26.72 -36.94 43.55
C SER A 718 25.49 -37.10 42.64
N LYS A 719 25.65 -37.71 41.45
CA LYS A 719 24.56 -38.08 40.52
C LYS A 719 23.51 -36.97 40.28
N PRO A 720 23.88 -35.73 39.96
CA PRO A 720 22.93 -34.65 39.63
C PRO A 720 22.02 -35.01 38.44
N GLU A 721 22.50 -35.82 37.50
CA GLU A 721 21.73 -36.37 36.38
C GLU A 721 20.50 -37.17 36.84
N SER A 722 20.60 -37.87 37.97
CA SER A 722 19.47 -38.59 38.57
C SER A 722 18.40 -37.62 39.07
N ASP A 723 18.81 -36.51 39.69
CA ASP A 723 17.89 -35.48 40.17
C ASP A 723 17.22 -34.78 38.97
N MET A 724 17.98 -34.45 37.92
CA MET A 724 17.45 -33.84 36.69
C MET A 724 16.44 -34.77 35.99
N LYS A 725 16.73 -36.07 35.87
CA LYS A 725 15.78 -37.07 35.32
C LYS A 725 14.54 -37.25 36.19
N SER A 726 14.70 -37.27 37.52
CA SER A 726 13.59 -37.32 38.47
C SER A 726 12.70 -36.09 38.35
N SER A 727 13.32 -34.89 38.27
CA SER A 727 12.64 -33.62 38.03
C SER A 727 11.81 -33.66 36.75
N ALA A 728 12.39 -34.10 35.63
CA ALA A 728 11.69 -34.21 34.35
C ALA A 728 10.51 -35.19 34.44
N SER A 729 10.69 -36.36 35.08
CA SER A 729 9.61 -37.33 35.30
C SER A 729 8.51 -36.76 36.20
N ASN A 730 8.88 -36.03 37.25
CA ASN A 730 7.94 -35.40 38.17
C ASN A 730 7.16 -34.27 37.48
N LEU A 731 7.79 -33.49 36.60
CA LEU A 731 7.13 -32.50 35.76
C LEU A 731 6.13 -33.14 34.78
N ARG A 732 6.51 -34.21 34.07
CA ARG A 732 5.59 -34.96 33.20
C ARG A 732 4.40 -35.55 33.97
N ALA A 733 4.63 -35.98 35.21
CA ALA A 733 3.58 -36.43 36.13
C ALA A 733 2.82 -35.28 36.83
N ASN A 734 3.10 -34.01 36.47
CA ASN A 734 2.55 -32.79 37.04
C ASN A 734 2.76 -32.63 38.58
N LYS A 735 3.77 -33.31 39.14
CA LYS A 735 4.20 -33.24 40.55
C LYS A 735 5.21 -32.11 40.77
N ARG A 736 4.78 -30.86 40.61
CA ARG A 736 5.66 -29.68 40.62
C ARG A 736 6.50 -29.50 41.88
N SER A 737 5.93 -29.71 43.06
CA SER A 737 6.66 -29.55 44.32
C SER A 737 7.79 -30.58 44.47
N ALA A 738 7.56 -31.84 44.04
CA ALA A 738 8.60 -32.86 44.02
C ALA A 738 9.68 -32.51 42.99
N ALA A 739 9.28 -32.07 41.79
CA ALA A 739 10.21 -31.62 40.78
C ALA A 739 11.08 -30.45 41.27
N GLN A 740 10.50 -29.44 41.93
CA GLN A 740 11.26 -28.31 42.49
C GLN A 740 12.29 -28.74 43.54
N SER A 741 11.99 -29.75 44.35
CA SER A 741 12.95 -30.31 45.31
C SER A 741 14.12 -30.98 44.59
N ASP A 742 13.83 -31.74 43.54
CA ASP A 742 14.86 -32.38 42.71
C ASP A 742 15.71 -31.33 41.97
N MET A 743 15.09 -30.28 41.42
CA MET A 743 15.77 -29.15 40.79
C MET A 743 16.69 -28.40 41.76
N GLU A 744 16.25 -28.17 43.00
CA GLU A 744 17.06 -27.52 44.04
C GLU A 744 18.29 -28.37 44.39
N SER A 745 18.12 -29.68 44.53
CA SER A 745 19.24 -30.61 44.76
C SER A 745 20.24 -30.59 43.59
N ALA A 746 19.74 -30.64 42.35
CA ALA A 746 20.58 -30.53 41.16
C ALA A 746 21.34 -29.19 41.11
N LEU A 747 20.64 -28.08 41.38
CA LEU A 747 21.20 -26.73 41.39
C LEU A 747 22.32 -26.57 42.43
N GLN A 748 22.14 -27.10 43.64
CA GLN A 748 23.17 -27.06 44.69
C GLN A 748 24.42 -27.86 44.30
N LYS A 749 24.24 -29.03 43.67
CA LYS A 749 25.35 -29.83 43.12
C LYS A 749 26.08 -29.07 42.01
N MET A 750 25.33 -28.46 41.08
CA MET A 750 25.91 -27.66 39.99
C MET A 750 26.70 -26.46 40.52
N ARG A 751 26.15 -25.69 41.48
CA ARG A 751 26.88 -24.59 42.15
C ARG A 751 28.22 -25.04 42.72
N ARG A 752 28.24 -26.20 43.37
CA ARG A 752 29.48 -26.77 43.91
C ARG A 752 30.48 -27.10 42.81
N PHE A 753 30.05 -27.62 41.66
CA PHE A 753 30.96 -27.86 40.53
C PHE A 753 31.46 -26.56 39.91
N THR A 754 30.59 -25.57 39.69
CA THR A 754 30.96 -24.24 39.18
C THR A 754 31.99 -23.58 40.10
N LEU A 755 31.83 -23.67 41.42
CA LEU A 755 32.81 -23.16 42.39
C LEU A 755 34.16 -23.87 42.26
N LYS A 756 34.18 -25.21 42.21
CA LYS A 756 35.42 -25.98 42.02
C LYS A 756 36.10 -25.68 40.68
N MET A 757 35.31 -25.49 39.62
CA MET A 757 35.85 -25.07 38.33
C MET A 757 36.45 -23.67 38.42
N ASN A 758 35.79 -22.73 39.09
CA ASN A 758 36.35 -21.40 39.27
C ASN A 758 37.64 -21.42 40.12
N GLU A 759 37.71 -22.27 41.15
CA GLU A 759 38.94 -22.51 41.92
C GLU A 759 40.06 -23.08 41.05
N MET A 760 39.75 -24.04 40.17
CA MET A 760 40.70 -24.59 39.20
C MET A 760 41.19 -23.53 38.20
N LYS A 761 40.30 -22.68 37.68
CA LYS A 761 40.69 -21.56 36.80
C LYS A 761 41.65 -20.60 37.52
N GLN A 762 41.37 -20.28 38.79
CA GLN A 762 42.24 -19.44 39.61
C GLN A 762 43.57 -20.11 39.94
N SER A 763 43.59 -21.43 40.18
CA SER A 763 44.82 -22.17 40.42
C SER A 763 45.67 -22.28 39.16
N MET A 764 45.07 -22.46 37.98
CA MET A 764 45.76 -22.40 36.68
C MET A 764 46.45 -21.05 36.48
N GLY A 765 45.73 -19.94 36.67
CA GLY A 765 46.31 -18.60 36.54
C GLY A 765 47.37 -18.27 37.60
N GLY A 766 47.13 -18.68 38.86
CA GLY A 766 48.05 -18.47 39.97
C GLY A 766 49.34 -19.29 39.86
N GLN A 767 49.24 -20.54 39.42
CA GLN A 767 50.39 -21.41 39.17
C GLN A 767 51.21 -20.91 37.98
N SER A 768 50.56 -20.54 36.87
CA SER A 768 51.24 -19.92 35.71
C SER A 768 52.05 -18.70 36.16
N GLN A 769 51.44 -17.79 36.94
CA GLN A 769 52.13 -16.59 37.43
C GLN A 769 53.35 -16.92 38.32
N GLN A 770 53.25 -17.95 39.16
CA GLN A 770 54.37 -18.39 40.00
C GLN A 770 55.50 -19.01 39.16
N GLU A 771 55.16 -19.79 38.15
CA GLU A 771 56.14 -20.38 37.22
C GLU A 771 56.87 -19.30 36.42
N ILE A 772 56.15 -18.31 35.90
CA ILE A 772 56.71 -17.15 35.22
C ILE A 772 57.66 -16.37 36.14
N THR A 773 57.21 -16.07 37.37
CA THR A 773 58.02 -15.37 38.38
C THR A 773 59.30 -16.15 38.71
N ALA A 774 59.20 -17.46 38.89
CA ALA A 774 60.34 -18.32 39.16
C ALA A 774 61.30 -18.42 37.95
N ALA A 775 60.77 -18.46 36.73
CA ALA A 775 61.55 -18.45 35.50
C ALA A 775 62.31 -17.12 35.34
N MET A 776 61.66 -15.97 35.56
CA MET A 776 62.30 -14.66 35.55
C MET A 776 63.38 -14.53 36.62
N GLN A 777 63.09 -14.93 37.87
CA GLN A 777 64.08 -14.89 38.95
C GLN A 777 65.30 -15.76 38.65
N ARG A 778 65.08 -16.95 38.06
CA ARG A 778 66.15 -17.84 37.62
C ARG A 778 66.96 -17.22 36.50
N ALA A 779 66.32 -16.67 35.47
CA ALA A 779 66.96 -16.00 34.35
C ALA A 779 67.77 -14.78 34.82
N ILE A 780 67.22 -13.91 35.67
CA ILE A 780 67.93 -12.79 36.30
C ILE A 780 69.18 -13.27 37.03
N ARG A 781 69.05 -14.30 37.88
CA ARG A 781 70.17 -14.83 38.65
C ARG A 781 71.27 -15.38 37.75
N GLU A 782 70.90 -16.15 36.72
CA GLU A 782 71.86 -16.76 35.81
C GLU A 782 72.49 -15.73 34.87
N LEU A 783 71.74 -14.75 34.36
CA LEU A 783 72.27 -13.61 33.59
C LEU A 783 73.22 -12.75 34.41
N LEU A 784 72.98 -12.53 35.71
CA LEU A 784 73.93 -11.86 36.61
C LEU A 784 75.24 -12.65 36.77
N ILE A 785 75.15 -13.99 36.84
CA ILE A 785 76.33 -14.86 36.84
C ILE A 785 77.09 -14.75 35.52
N PHE A 786 76.39 -14.79 34.38
CA PHE A 786 77.01 -14.62 33.07
C PHE A 786 77.64 -13.24 32.91
N SER A 787 76.96 -12.17 33.32
CA SER A 787 77.50 -10.80 33.33
C SER A 787 78.79 -10.70 34.14
N THR A 788 78.78 -11.23 35.37
CA THR A 788 79.97 -11.23 36.25
C THR A 788 81.12 -12.07 35.65
N ASN A 789 80.81 -13.22 35.06
CA ASN A 789 81.83 -14.05 34.43
C ASN A 789 82.36 -13.39 33.15
N HIS A 790 81.52 -12.71 32.37
CA HIS A 790 81.91 -11.99 31.17
C HIS A 790 82.82 -10.81 31.50
N GLU A 791 82.52 -10.06 32.57
CA GLU A 791 83.37 -8.99 33.10
C GLU A 791 84.77 -9.52 33.49
N LYS A 792 84.85 -10.68 34.15
CA LYS A 792 86.15 -11.34 34.46
C LYS A 792 86.92 -11.75 33.20
N LEU A 793 86.24 -12.23 32.16
CA LEU A 793 86.85 -12.57 30.87
C LEU A 793 87.35 -11.31 30.16
N GLN A 794 86.59 -10.23 30.19
CA GLN A 794 86.98 -8.93 29.64
C GLN A 794 88.25 -8.40 30.29
N GLN A 795 88.41 -8.56 31.60
CA GLN A 795 89.63 -8.18 32.32
C GLN A 795 90.86 -9.04 31.96
N ARG A 796 90.64 -10.29 31.51
CA ARG A 796 91.68 -11.22 31.05
C ARG A 796 91.99 -11.08 29.56
N LEU A 797 91.28 -10.20 28.84
CA LEU A 797 91.50 -9.96 27.41
C LEU A 797 92.88 -9.35 27.19
N GLY A 798 93.84 -10.19 26.78
CA GLY A 798 95.18 -9.78 26.39
C GLY A 798 95.28 -9.46 24.89
N ARG A 799 96.51 -9.30 24.39
CA ARG A 799 96.78 -9.20 22.93
C ARG A 799 96.38 -10.47 22.17
N ASP A 800 96.37 -11.61 22.86
CA ASP A 800 95.92 -12.89 22.34
C ASP A 800 94.58 -13.27 23.00
N PRO A 801 93.47 -13.37 22.24
CA PRO A 801 92.18 -13.77 22.78
C PRO A 801 92.01 -15.29 22.93
N TYR A 802 92.85 -16.14 22.32
CA TYR A 802 92.68 -17.61 22.35
C TYR A 802 92.55 -18.22 23.75
N PRO A 803 93.28 -17.76 24.80
CA PRO A 803 93.16 -18.32 26.14
C PRO A 803 91.79 -18.16 26.81
N ILE A 804 90.97 -17.19 26.36
CA ILE A 804 89.62 -16.96 26.90
C ILE A 804 88.52 -17.49 25.97
N MET A 805 88.85 -17.96 24.77
CA MET A 805 87.85 -18.35 23.77
C MET A 805 86.98 -19.53 24.19
N GLN A 806 87.55 -20.54 24.84
CA GLN A 806 86.75 -21.67 25.34
C GLN A 806 85.73 -21.22 26.39
N GLU A 807 86.12 -20.31 27.28
CA GLU A 807 85.23 -19.75 28.31
C GLU A 807 84.16 -18.83 27.69
N LEU A 808 84.50 -18.07 26.63
CA LEU A 808 83.54 -17.23 25.89
C LEU A 808 82.51 -18.07 25.12
N ILE A 809 82.93 -19.15 24.47
CA ILE A 809 82.01 -20.08 23.79
C ILE A 809 81.07 -20.72 24.82
N ALA A 810 81.62 -21.18 25.95
CA ALA A 810 80.82 -21.75 27.03
C ALA A 810 79.82 -20.73 27.63
N GLN A 811 80.16 -19.44 27.70
CA GLN A 811 79.22 -18.40 28.12
C GLN A 811 78.10 -18.17 27.10
N TYR A 812 78.44 -18.15 25.81
CA TYR A 812 77.45 -18.00 24.75
C TYR A 812 76.49 -19.19 24.72
N ASP A 813 77.00 -20.42 24.73
CA ASP A 813 76.17 -21.63 24.76
C ASP A 813 75.32 -21.70 26.04
N GLY A 814 75.90 -21.32 27.19
CA GLY A 814 75.19 -21.23 28.46
C GLY A 814 74.05 -20.20 28.43
N LEU A 815 74.25 -19.05 27.77
CA LEU A 815 73.23 -18.04 27.55
C LEU A 815 72.09 -18.59 26.67
N GLN A 816 72.40 -19.29 25.57
CA GLN A 816 71.37 -19.90 24.72
C GLN A 816 70.54 -20.94 25.48
N ILE A 817 71.20 -21.81 26.27
CA ILE A 817 70.50 -22.81 27.10
C ILE A 817 69.59 -22.14 28.13
N LEU A 818 70.05 -21.05 28.76
CA LEU A 818 69.25 -20.26 29.68
C LEU A 818 68.02 -19.69 28.98
N LEU A 819 68.20 -19.07 27.82
CA LEU A 819 67.12 -18.42 27.07
C LEU A 819 66.09 -19.46 26.59
N ASN A 820 66.53 -20.58 26.03
CA ASN A 820 65.65 -21.67 25.63
C ASN A 820 64.84 -22.18 26.83
N LYS A 821 65.47 -22.34 28.00
CA LYS A 821 64.77 -22.73 29.23
C LYS A 821 63.80 -21.66 29.72
N PHE A 822 64.17 -20.38 29.60
CA PHE A 822 63.35 -19.26 30.01
C PHE A 822 62.09 -19.16 29.14
N PHE A 823 62.24 -19.21 27.82
CA PHE A 823 61.14 -19.13 26.86
C PHE A 823 60.33 -20.43 26.73
N SER A 824 60.90 -21.59 27.08
CA SER A 824 60.13 -22.85 27.19
C SER A 824 59.14 -22.86 28.37
N THR A 825 59.19 -21.84 29.23
CA THR A 825 58.15 -21.65 30.25
C THR A 825 56.97 -20.97 29.58
N PRO A 826 55.79 -21.62 29.53
CA PRO A 826 54.63 -21.06 28.84
C PRO A 826 54.30 -19.64 29.32
N GLN A 827 53.80 -18.80 28.42
CA GLN A 827 53.35 -17.43 28.69
C GLN A 827 54.44 -16.44 29.12
N VAL A 828 55.70 -16.84 29.38
CA VAL A 828 56.79 -15.90 29.72
C VAL A 828 56.93 -14.80 28.67
N SER A 829 56.84 -15.15 27.39
CA SER A 829 56.94 -14.21 26.26
C SER A 829 55.88 -13.10 26.31
N MET A 830 54.76 -13.29 27.01
CA MET A 830 53.72 -12.26 27.21
C MET A 830 54.12 -11.16 28.21
N PHE A 831 55.04 -11.47 29.13
CA PHE A 831 55.45 -10.55 30.21
C PHE A 831 56.82 -9.92 29.95
N VAL A 832 57.55 -10.41 28.96
CA VAL A 832 58.85 -9.89 28.55
C VAL A 832 58.63 -8.64 27.68
N PRO A 833 59.21 -7.48 28.02
CA PRO A 833 59.03 -6.26 27.25
C PRO A 833 59.71 -6.37 25.87
N PRO A 834 59.21 -5.70 24.82
CA PRO A 834 59.84 -5.70 23.49
C PRO A 834 61.33 -5.34 23.52
N LYS A 835 61.71 -4.45 24.45
CA LYS A 835 63.08 -4.00 24.64
C LYS A 835 64.04 -5.13 25.04
N PHE A 836 63.57 -6.13 25.78
CA PHE A 836 64.37 -7.29 26.13
C PHE A 836 64.80 -8.07 24.88
N TYR A 837 63.91 -8.21 23.90
CA TYR A 837 64.23 -8.88 22.64
C TYR A 837 65.23 -8.09 21.81
N ILE A 838 65.14 -6.75 21.82
CA ILE A 838 66.13 -5.87 21.18
C ILE A 838 67.51 -6.06 21.84
N ASP A 839 67.57 -5.97 23.18
CA ASP A 839 68.81 -6.12 23.94
C ASP A 839 69.39 -7.54 23.80
N LEU A 840 68.54 -8.56 23.67
CA LEU A 840 68.92 -9.93 23.35
C LEU A 840 69.53 -10.05 21.96
N THR A 841 68.86 -9.52 20.93
CA THR A 841 69.34 -9.53 19.53
C THR A 841 70.69 -8.80 19.42
N ASP A 842 70.81 -7.62 20.04
CA ASP A 842 72.06 -6.86 20.08
C ASP A 842 73.19 -7.65 20.77
N THR A 843 72.88 -8.35 21.87
CA THR A 843 73.84 -9.20 22.58
C THR A 843 74.29 -10.37 21.71
N ASN A 844 73.35 -11.05 21.06
CA ASN A 844 73.64 -12.17 20.16
C ASN A 844 74.49 -11.70 18.96
N ASN A 845 74.16 -10.56 18.36
CA ASN A 845 74.94 -9.97 17.27
C ASN A 845 76.36 -9.60 17.72
N ALA A 846 76.52 -9.04 18.93
CA ALA A 846 77.84 -8.74 19.48
C ALA A 846 78.68 -10.00 19.73
N TYR A 847 78.07 -11.12 20.19
CA TYR A 847 78.75 -12.42 20.27
C TYR A 847 79.15 -12.95 18.89
N ARG A 848 78.24 -12.90 17.90
CA ARG A 848 78.51 -13.33 16.51
C ARG A 848 79.68 -12.55 15.91
N ASP A 849 79.63 -11.22 16.00
CA ASP A 849 80.69 -10.34 15.51
C ASP A 849 82.02 -10.63 16.20
N LEU A 850 82.01 -10.85 17.52
CA LEU A 850 83.20 -11.22 18.28
C LEU A 850 83.83 -12.50 17.72
N PHE A 851 83.05 -13.57 17.52
CA PHE A 851 83.57 -14.84 16.99
C PHE A 851 84.11 -14.71 15.57
N ILE A 852 83.41 -13.95 14.70
CA ILE A 852 83.88 -13.63 13.34
C ILE A 852 85.22 -12.89 13.42
N GLN A 853 85.30 -11.81 14.20
CA GLN A 853 86.51 -10.99 14.33
C GLN A 853 87.70 -11.77 14.89
N VAL A 854 87.47 -12.71 15.81
CA VAL A 854 88.52 -13.62 16.32
C VAL A 854 89.00 -14.55 15.20
N SER A 855 88.09 -15.11 14.40
CA SER A 855 88.44 -15.98 13.26
C SER A 855 89.27 -15.24 12.20
N GLU A 856 88.97 -13.96 11.98
CA GLU A 856 89.64 -13.09 11.02
C GLU A 856 90.89 -12.39 11.55
N ARG A 857 91.25 -12.65 12.81
CA ARG A 857 92.38 -12.01 13.51
C ARG A 857 92.26 -10.49 13.66
N GLN A 858 91.03 -9.96 13.67
CA GLN A 858 90.71 -8.54 13.83
C GLN A 858 90.59 -8.14 15.31
N TYR A 859 91.68 -8.27 16.08
CA TYR A 859 91.62 -8.16 17.54
C TYR A 859 91.36 -6.75 18.09
N TYR A 860 91.45 -5.71 17.27
CA TYR A 860 91.29 -4.32 17.69
C TYR A 860 89.84 -3.94 18.05
N GLN A 861 88.85 -4.68 17.55
CA GLN A 861 87.43 -4.43 17.82
C GLN A 861 86.88 -5.25 19.01
N LEU A 862 87.64 -6.25 19.48
CA LEU A 862 87.21 -7.15 20.56
C LEU A 862 86.87 -6.43 21.87
N PRO A 863 87.62 -5.41 22.35
CA PRO A 863 87.25 -4.71 23.58
C PRO A 863 85.86 -4.05 23.50
N GLN A 864 85.50 -3.53 22.32
CA GLN A 864 84.20 -2.91 22.09
C GLN A 864 83.09 -3.97 22.09
N GLN A 865 83.30 -5.11 21.43
CA GLN A 865 82.29 -6.17 21.41
C GLN A 865 82.08 -6.79 22.80
N MET A 866 83.15 -7.03 23.57
CA MET A 866 83.03 -7.45 24.97
C MET A 866 82.23 -6.44 25.82
N SER A 867 82.42 -5.14 25.57
CA SER A 867 81.64 -4.11 26.27
C SER A 867 80.17 -4.09 25.86
N ASN A 868 79.87 -4.35 24.57
CA ASN A 868 78.50 -4.41 24.05
C ASN A 868 77.76 -5.63 24.65
N ILE A 869 78.42 -6.78 24.71
CA ILE A 869 77.87 -8.00 25.34
C ILE A 869 77.57 -7.75 26.82
N LEU A 870 78.53 -7.20 27.58
CA LEU A 870 78.31 -6.89 29.00
C LEU A 870 77.15 -5.92 29.22
N LYS A 871 77.05 -4.89 28.37
CA LYS A 871 75.94 -3.94 28.39
C LYS A 871 74.60 -4.66 28.15
N GLY A 872 74.52 -5.49 27.11
CA GLY A 872 73.31 -6.21 26.75
C GLY A 872 72.86 -7.20 27.83
N LEU A 873 73.79 -7.97 28.42
CA LEU A 873 73.51 -8.85 29.57
C LEU A 873 72.91 -8.07 30.75
N ASN A 874 73.44 -6.89 31.07
CA ASN A 874 72.95 -6.05 32.15
C ASN A 874 71.59 -5.40 31.84
N LEU A 875 71.35 -5.01 30.59
CA LEU A 875 70.06 -4.48 30.15
C LEU A 875 68.97 -5.55 30.18
N MET A 876 69.26 -6.77 29.73
CA MET A 876 68.35 -7.91 29.86
C MET A 876 67.99 -8.20 31.33
N VAL A 877 68.97 -8.14 32.25
CA VAL A 877 68.69 -8.25 33.70
C VAL A 877 67.77 -7.13 34.17
N TYR A 878 68.03 -5.89 33.78
CA TYR A 878 67.22 -4.74 34.14
C TYR A 878 65.78 -4.87 33.65
N ASP A 879 65.60 -5.25 32.39
CA ASP A 879 64.30 -5.43 31.76
C ASP A 879 63.50 -6.56 32.43
N LEU A 880 64.15 -7.69 32.76
CA LEU A 880 63.51 -8.77 33.51
C LEU A 880 63.17 -8.37 34.95
N MET A 881 64.01 -7.57 35.62
CA MET A 881 63.69 -7.04 36.96
C MET A 881 62.51 -6.09 36.91
N GLN A 882 62.39 -5.28 35.86
CA GLN A 882 61.24 -4.41 35.64
C GLN A 882 59.98 -5.24 35.38
N ALA A 883 60.07 -6.26 34.52
CA ALA A 883 58.99 -7.21 34.26
C ALA A 883 58.54 -7.92 35.55
N LEU A 884 59.49 -8.39 36.37
CA LEU A 884 59.22 -9.08 37.64
C LEU A 884 58.51 -8.17 38.65
N ASN A 885 58.92 -6.90 38.76
CA ASN A 885 58.25 -5.93 39.63
C ASN A 885 56.80 -5.67 39.18
N ASN A 886 56.57 -5.61 37.87
CA ASN A 886 55.23 -5.44 37.29
C ASN A 886 54.37 -6.71 37.45
N ALA A 887 54.96 -7.90 37.32
CA ALA A 887 54.30 -9.19 37.51
C ALA A 887 53.87 -9.44 38.97
N SER A 888 54.62 -8.91 39.95
CA SER A 888 54.34 -9.08 41.39
C SER A 888 53.18 -8.23 41.93
N SER A 889 52.67 -7.27 41.14
CA SER A 889 51.55 -6.39 41.52
C SER A 889 50.17 -6.92 41.08
N GLY A 890 50.09 -8.16 40.60
CA GLY A 890 48.82 -8.87 40.34
C GLY A 890 48.15 -8.55 39.00
N GLY A 891 48.83 -7.87 38.08
CA GLY A 891 48.37 -7.65 36.71
C GLY A 891 49.06 -8.61 35.74
N GLY A 892 48.28 -9.42 35.01
CA GLY A 892 48.75 -10.24 33.89
C GLY A 892 49.44 -9.39 32.81
N GLY A 893 50.30 -10.04 32.03
CA GLY A 893 51.15 -9.42 31.01
C GLY A 893 50.30 -8.85 29.89
N GLY A 894 50.25 -7.52 29.81
CA GLY A 894 49.51 -6.80 28.78
C GLY A 894 49.44 -5.31 29.10
N GLY A 895 50.42 -4.54 28.62
CA GLY A 895 50.40 -3.08 28.49
C GLY A 895 50.21 -2.23 29.77
N GLY A 896 50.96 -1.13 29.90
CA GLY A 896 50.69 -0.10 30.94
C GLY A 896 49.21 0.37 30.97
N MET A 897 48.49 0.19 29.86
CA MET A 897 47.09 0.54 29.66
C MET A 897 46.08 -0.18 30.57
N GLN A 898 46.24 -1.49 30.83
CA GLN A 898 45.26 -2.27 31.60
C GLN A 898 45.50 -2.17 33.10
N SER A 899 46.78 -2.08 33.51
CA SER A 899 47.14 -1.68 34.88
C SER A 899 46.55 -0.33 35.23
N LEU A 900 46.66 0.65 34.32
CA LEU A 900 46.04 1.96 34.47
C LEU A 900 44.51 1.88 34.50
N MET A 901 43.88 1.08 33.63
CA MET A 901 42.42 0.92 33.60
C MET A 901 41.87 0.28 34.88
N GLN A 902 42.48 -0.82 35.34
CA GLN A 902 42.08 -1.52 36.55
C GLN A 902 42.35 -0.66 37.79
N MET A 903 43.46 0.09 37.80
CA MET A 903 43.75 1.10 38.82
C MET A 903 42.69 2.22 38.84
N LEU A 904 42.33 2.77 37.68
CA LEU A 904 41.29 3.80 37.56
C LEU A 904 39.90 3.27 37.97
N GLN A 905 39.59 2.00 37.66
CA GLN A 905 38.36 1.34 38.05
C GLN A 905 38.30 1.12 39.56
N GLN A 906 39.36 0.56 40.15
CA GLN A 906 39.46 0.38 41.61
C GLN A 906 39.39 1.73 42.34
N MET A 907 40.04 2.77 41.81
CA MET A 907 39.92 4.14 42.35
C MET A 907 38.51 4.72 42.18
N GLY A 908 37.82 4.39 41.10
CA GLY A 908 36.41 4.76 40.90
C GLY A 908 35.50 4.11 41.95
N GLU A 909 35.72 2.84 42.27
CA GLU A 909 35.01 2.10 43.32
C GLU A 909 35.34 2.66 44.73
N GLU A 910 36.62 2.90 45.03
CA GLU A 910 37.04 3.54 46.28
C GLU A 910 36.44 4.95 46.44
N GLN A 911 36.40 5.72 45.35
CA GLN A 911 35.78 7.04 45.33
C GLN A 911 34.26 6.96 45.54
N MET A 912 33.57 5.95 44.98
CA MET A 912 32.14 5.74 45.20
C MET A 912 31.82 5.41 46.66
N MET A 913 32.65 4.60 47.31
CA MET A 913 32.56 4.31 48.75
C MET A 913 32.77 5.56 49.60
N MET A 914 33.73 6.42 49.24
CA MET A 914 33.96 7.71 49.88
C MET A 914 32.78 8.68 49.71
N ASN A 915 32.13 8.69 48.54
CA ASN A 915 30.96 9.53 48.29
C ASN A 915 29.76 9.06 49.13
N MET A 916 29.53 7.74 49.21
CA MET A 916 28.49 7.16 50.08
C MET A 916 28.72 7.51 51.55
N LEU A 917 29.97 7.41 52.02
CA LEU A 917 30.34 7.79 53.38
C LEU A 917 30.16 9.30 53.61
N THR A 918 30.54 10.14 52.65
CA THR A 918 30.36 11.60 52.70
C THR A 918 28.89 11.98 52.76
N GLN A 919 28.03 11.31 51.98
CA GLN A 919 26.59 11.51 51.97
C GLN A 919 25.92 11.08 53.28
N ALA A 920 26.36 9.96 53.86
CA ALA A 920 25.92 9.50 55.19
C ALA A 920 26.30 10.51 56.28
N LEU A 921 27.54 11.02 56.25
CA LEU A 921 28.01 12.06 57.17
C LEU A 921 27.22 13.37 56.98
N LEU A 922 26.91 13.76 55.74
CA LEU A 922 26.15 14.98 55.46
C LEU A 922 24.71 14.91 55.99
N LYS A 923 24.08 13.74 55.85
CA LYS A 923 22.75 13.46 56.41
C LYS A 923 22.76 13.49 57.94
N GLN A 924 23.77 12.88 58.56
CA GLN A 924 23.96 12.90 60.01
C GLN A 924 24.24 14.31 60.55
N LEU A 925 24.98 15.15 59.80
CA LEU A 925 25.21 16.56 60.14
C LEU A 925 23.91 17.38 60.10
N GLN A 926 23.04 17.07 59.14
CA GLN A 926 21.76 17.73 58.94
C GLN A 926 20.75 17.34 60.02
N GLU A 927 20.75 16.08 60.46
CA GLU A 927 19.95 15.57 61.58
C GLU A 927 20.40 16.12 62.95
N GLN A 928 21.69 16.43 63.13
CA GLN A 928 22.24 17.00 64.37
C GLN A 928 22.31 18.55 64.39
N GLY A 929 21.62 19.23 63.47
CA GLY A 929 21.53 20.70 63.47
C GLY A 929 22.85 21.42 63.18
N GLY A 930 23.76 20.80 62.42
CA GLY A 930 24.98 21.44 61.92
C GLY A 930 26.18 21.42 62.87
N ARG A 931 26.14 20.68 63.99
CA ARG A 931 27.28 20.53 64.90
C ARG A 931 27.98 19.19 64.67
N MET A 932 29.29 19.23 64.43
CA MET A 932 30.12 18.04 64.17
C MET A 932 30.73 17.53 65.48
N ASP A 933 30.40 16.31 65.90
CA ASP A 933 30.96 15.68 67.12
C ASP A 933 32.39 15.11 66.87
N ALA A 934 33.14 14.84 67.94
CA ALA A 934 34.52 14.36 67.91
C ALA A 934 34.69 12.98 67.23
N ALA A 935 33.65 12.15 67.22
CA ALA A 935 33.63 10.91 66.44
C ALA A 935 33.50 11.18 64.93
N MET A 936 32.68 12.16 64.57
CA MET A 936 32.44 12.58 63.19
C MET A 936 33.66 13.32 62.60
N GLN A 937 34.33 14.16 63.40
CA GLN A 937 35.60 14.80 63.02
C GLN A 937 36.68 13.77 62.67
N ARG A 938 36.78 12.66 63.41
CA ARG A 938 37.73 11.58 63.10
C ARG A 938 37.40 10.87 61.78
N GLN A 939 36.12 10.67 61.50
CA GLN A 939 35.68 10.08 60.21
C GLN A 939 35.95 11.03 59.04
N VAL A 940 35.73 12.34 59.20
CA VAL A 940 36.04 13.36 58.19
C VAL A 940 37.55 13.47 57.95
N GLN A 941 38.38 13.39 59.00
CA GLN A 941 39.85 13.37 58.85
C GLN A 941 40.34 12.11 58.14
N LYS A 942 39.75 10.94 58.43
CA LYS A 942 40.06 9.70 57.73
C LYS A 942 39.72 9.81 56.24
N LEU A 943 38.52 10.31 55.93
CA LEU A 943 38.07 10.58 54.56
C LEU A 943 39.00 11.56 53.83
N ALA A 944 39.48 12.61 54.50
CA ALA A 944 40.45 13.54 53.93
C ALA A 944 41.80 12.88 53.63
N SER A 945 42.23 11.93 54.47
CA SER A 945 43.44 11.14 54.24
C SER A 945 43.29 10.17 53.07
N ASP A 946 42.12 9.53 52.94
CA ASP A 946 41.82 8.62 51.84
C ASP A 946 41.76 9.38 50.50
N GLN A 947 41.18 10.58 50.46
CA GLN A 947 41.21 11.48 49.29
C GLN A 947 42.63 11.92 48.91
N GLN A 948 43.48 12.22 49.89
CA GLN A 948 44.88 12.56 49.62
C GLN A 948 45.66 11.35 49.05
N ARG A 949 45.42 10.14 49.57
CA ARG A 949 46.05 8.92 49.06
C ARG A 949 45.67 8.64 47.61
N LEU A 950 44.42 8.89 47.23
CA LEU A 950 43.95 8.78 45.85
C LEU A 950 44.73 9.74 44.92
N ALA A 951 44.90 11.01 45.32
CA ALA A 951 45.70 11.99 44.57
C ALA A 951 47.17 11.57 44.42
N ASP A 952 47.78 11.04 45.48
CA ASP A 952 49.18 10.61 45.47
C ASP A 952 49.41 9.34 44.63
N ASN A 953 48.44 8.42 44.60
CA ASN A 953 48.48 7.26 43.70
C ASN A 953 48.41 7.67 42.23
N LEU A 954 47.50 8.60 41.88
CA LEU A 954 47.38 9.14 40.52
C LEU A 954 48.63 9.90 40.07
N LYS A 955 49.30 10.63 40.99
CA LYS A 955 50.61 11.27 40.70
C LYS A 955 51.71 10.26 40.40
N ARG A 956 51.75 9.15 41.15
CA ARG A 956 52.73 8.07 40.93
C ARG A 956 52.49 7.37 39.60
N ALA A 957 51.23 7.10 39.24
CA ALA A 957 50.88 6.58 37.93
C ALA A 957 51.37 7.50 36.80
N LEU A 958 51.12 8.81 36.92
CA LEU A 958 51.56 9.80 35.93
C LEU A 958 53.10 9.88 35.77
N GLN A 959 53.87 9.57 36.81
CA GLN A 959 55.33 9.59 36.76
C GLN A 959 55.94 8.32 36.17
N ASN A 960 55.32 7.17 36.42
CA ASN A 960 55.95 5.86 36.16
C ASN A 960 55.33 5.12 34.96
N ASP A 961 54.16 5.54 34.48
CA ASP A 961 53.45 4.87 33.39
C ASP A 961 53.40 5.78 32.12
N PRO A 962 54.04 5.35 31.00
CA PRO A 962 54.00 6.05 29.73
C PRO A 962 52.58 6.26 29.17
N GLU A 963 51.63 5.35 29.45
CA GLU A 963 50.24 5.48 29.00
C GLU A 963 49.47 6.49 29.86
N ALA A 964 49.74 6.55 31.17
CA ALA A 964 49.20 7.58 32.04
C ALA A 964 49.68 8.99 31.62
N GLN A 965 50.90 9.12 31.10
CA GLN A 965 51.42 10.37 30.54
C GLN A 965 50.67 10.81 29.28
N LYS A 966 50.15 9.88 28.47
CA LYS A 966 49.32 10.22 27.30
C LYS A 966 47.96 10.77 27.68
N GLN A 967 47.45 10.43 28.88
CA GLN A 967 46.22 10.97 29.48
C GLN A 967 46.51 12.03 30.57
N ALA A 968 47.70 12.64 30.54
CA ALA A 968 48.18 13.53 31.59
C ALA A 968 47.24 14.70 31.90
N SER A 969 46.56 15.26 30.90
CA SER A 969 45.64 16.38 31.10
C SER A 969 44.43 15.97 31.96
N THR A 970 43.85 14.81 31.69
CA THR A 970 42.65 14.30 32.38
C THR A 970 43.02 13.85 33.80
N ILE A 971 44.12 13.11 33.94
CA ILE A 971 44.61 12.61 35.25
C ILE A 971 45.03 13.77 36.16
N LYS A 972 45.66 14.83 35.63
CA LYS A 972 46.00 16.04 36.42
C LYS A 972 44.76 16.74 36.97
N GLN A 973 43.68 16.83 36.21
CA GLN A 973 42.42 17.42 36.67
C GLN A 973 41.80 16.61 37.82
N ILE A 974 41.87 15.28 37.75
CA ILE A 974 41.39 14.38 38.82
C ILE A 974 42.23 14.59 40.09
N ILE A 975 43.56 14.67 39.97
CA ILE A 975 44.48 14.95 41.08
C ILE A 975 44.13 16.29 41.75
N GLU A 976 43.92 17.35 40.97
CA GLU A 976 43.58 18.68 41.48
C GLU A 976 42.24 18.69 42.23
N GLU A 977 41.23 18.00 41.71
CA GLU A 977 39.92 17.87 42.38
C GLU A 977 40.03 17.05 43.68
N ALA A 978 40.73 15.93 43.68
CA ALA A 978 40.93 15.07 44.86
C ALA A 978 41.68 15.80 45.99
N GLU A 979 42.72 16.57 45.65
CA GLU A 979 43.42 17.40 46.63
C GLU A 979 42.56 18.55 47.16
N ALA A 980 41.73 19.16 46.31
CA ALA A 980 40.83 20.22 46.74
C ALA A 980 39.81 19.70 47.75
N VAL A 981 39.24 18.50 47.51
CA VAL A 981 38.36 17.80 48.45
C VAL A 981 39.11 17.47 49.75
N ALA A 982 40.33 16.92 49.67
CA ALA A 982 41.14 16.61 50.86
C ALA A 982 41.41 17.84 51.73
N ARG A 983 41.69 19.00 51.11
CA ARG A 983 41.86 20.29 51.81
C ARG A 983 40.57 20.77 52.49
N GLN A 984 39.43 20.69 51.80
CA GLN A 984 38.12 21.05 52.36
C GLN A 984 37.76 20.18 53.56
N LEU A 985 37.94 18.86 53.45
CA LEU A 985 37.68 17.91 54.53
C LEU A 985 38.61 18.12 55.74
N ARG A 986 39.90 18.40 55.53
CA ARG A 986 40.84 18.75 56.62
C ARG A 986 40.45 20.03 57.36
N SER A 987 39.82 20.98 56.66
CA SER A 987 39.28 22.20 57.26
C SER A 987 37.91 22.00 57.94
N ASN A 988 37.44 20.75 58.09
CA ASN A 988 36.13 20.36 58.60
C ASN A 988 34.95 20.95 57.79
N GLN A 989 35.17 21.26 56.51
CA GLN A 989 34.13 21.77 55.62
C GLN A 989 33.50 20.60 54.87
N LEU A 990 32.48 20.00 55.49
CA LEU A 990 31.62 19.00 54.85
C LEU A 990 30.39 19.71 54.26
N SER A 991 30.33 19.83 52.94
CA SER A 991 29.27 20.59 52.26
C SER A 991 28.75 19.86 51.01
N PRO A 992 27.57 20.23 50.48
CA PRO A 992 27.10 19.71 49.20
C PRO A 992 28.06 19.97 48.03
N ASP A 993 28.88 21.03 48.10
CA ASP A 993 29.93 21.30 47.10
C ASP A 993 31.05 20.25 47.16
N THR A 994 31.42 19.82 48.37
CA THR A 994 32.41 18.76 48.61
C THR A 994 31.96 17.45 47.98
N LEU A 995 30.67 17.10 48.13
CA LEU A 995 30.07 15.90 47.53
C LEU A 995 30.00 16.00 46.00
N ARG A 996 29.64 17.16 45.44
CA ARG A 996 29.65 17.38 43.97
C ARG A 996 31.03 17.25 43.36
N ARG A 997 32.07 17.78 44.01
CA ARG A 997 33.46 17.61 43.58
C ARG A 997 33.88 16.15 43.62
N GLN A 998 33.44 15.43 44.66
CA GLN A 998 33.61 14.00 44.80
C GLN A 998 32.92 13.18 43.70
N GLU A 999 31.74 13.60 43.22
CA GLU A 999 31.03 13.02 42.07
C GLU A 999 31.73 13.34 40.75
N ASN A 1000 32.28 14.55 40.59
CA ASN A 1000 33.06 14.92 39.40
C ASN A 1000 34.33 14.09 39.26
N ILE A 1001 35.02 13.78 40.36
CA ILE A 1001 36.17 12.87 40.38
C ILE A 1001 35.77 11.50 39.80
N ILE A 1002 34.60 10.95 40.19
CA ILE A 1002 34.08 9.68 39.63
C ILE A 1002 33.80 9.83 38.13
N SER A 1003 33.09 10.88 37.72
CA SER A 1003 32.77 11.09 36.30
C SER A 1003 34.03 11.15 35.45
N ARG A 1004 35.06 11.84 35.92
CA ARG A 1004 36.33 11.97 35.21
C ARG A 1004 37.15 10.68 35.21
N LEU A 1005 37.10 9.89 36.28
CA LEU A 1005 37.69 8.54 36.32
C LEU A 1005 37.01 7.62 35.28
N LEU A 1006 35.69 7.67 35.18
CA LEU A 1006 34.91 6.92 34.19
C LEU A 1006 35.11 7.42 32.75
N ASP A 1007 35.25 8.73 32.55
CA ASP A 1007 35.54 9.31 31.23
C ASP A 1007 36.96 8.98 30.78
N ALA A 1008 37.93 9.00 31.70
CA ALA A 1008 39.28 8.51 31.43
C ALA A 1008 39.24 7.03 31.01
N GLN A 1009 38.52 6.18 31.74
CA GLN A 1009 38.33 4.77 31.39
C GLN A 1009 37.67 4.58 30.01
N ARG A 1010 36.64 5.34 29.68
CA ARG A 1010 35.95 5.27 28.38
C ARG A 1010 36.81 5.79 27.22
N SER A 1011 37.59 6.86 27.45
CA SER A 1011 38.50 7.41 26.45
C SER A 1011 39.62 6.43 26.09
N ILE A 1012 39.98 5.55 27.04
CA ILE A 1012 40.93 4.47 26.84
C ILE A 1012 40.31 3.40 25.93
N ASN A 1013 39.13 2.86 26.28
CA ASN A 1013 38.43 1.82 25.50
C ASN A 1013 38.08 2.23 24.06
N LYS A 1014 37.83 3.53 23.81
CA LYS A 1014 37.49 4.03 22.47
C LYS A 1014 38.67 4.10 21.50
N ARG A 1015 39.92 4.05 21.97
CA ARG A 1015 41.10 4.17 21.11
C ARG A 1015 41.53 2.83 20.50
N ASP A 1016 41.37 1.75 21.24
CA ASP A 1016 41.67 0.38 20.77
C ASP A 1016 40.67 -0.09 19.69
N THR A 1017 39.54 0.60 19.55
CA THR A 1017 38.50 0.33 18.53
C THR A 1017 38.62 1.20 17.28
N THR A 1018 39.69 2.01 17.14
CA THR A 1018 39.88 2.82 15.92
C THR A 1018 40.47 1.97 14.81
N GLN A 1019 39.62 1.38 13.97
CA GLN A 1019 40.06 0.72 12.74
C GLN A 1019 40.95 1.69 11.93
N LYS A 1020 42.24 1.36 11.74
CA LYS A 1020 43.07 2.02 10.74
C LYS A 1020 42.44 1.72 9.38
N ARG A 1021 41.91 2.75 8.72
CA ARG A 1021 41.37 2.66 7.36
C ARG A 1021 42.44 2.08 6.42
N LYS A 1022 42.34 0.81 6.05
CA LYS A 1022 42.91 0.30 4.80
C LYS A 1022 41.94 0.70 3.68
N ALA A 1023 42.44 1.37 2.66
CA ALA A 1023 41.63 1.84 1.54
C ALA A 1023 41.41 0.67 0.58
N GLU A 1024 40.36 -0.11 0.80
CA GLU A 1024 39.86 -1.04 -0.21
C GLU A 1024 38.74 -0.36 -0.99
N THR A 1025 38.91 -0.33 -2.30
CA THR A 1025 37.92 0.21 -3.24
C THR A 1025 36.68 -0.68 -3.20
N ALA A 1026 35.55 -0.14 -2.75
CA ALA A 1026 34.29 -0.85 -2.74
C ALA A 1026 33.90 -1.26 -4.16
N THR A 1027 33.87 -2.56 -4.44
CA THR A 1027 33.16 -3.09 -5.61
C THR A 1027 31.67 -2.90 -5.35
N GLN A 1028 31.08 -1.85 -5.94
CA GLN A 1028 29.64 -1.61 -5.88
C GLN A 1028 28.90 -2.77 -6.56
N GLN A 1029 28.51 -3.78 -5.78
CA GLN A 1029 27.43 -4.67 -6.15
C GLN A 1029 26.13 -3.91 -5.95
N PHE A 1030 25.60 -3.36 -7.05
CA PHE A 1030 24.20 -2.98 -7.11
C PHE A 1030 23.37 -4.23 -6.83
N PRO A 1031 22.39 -4.19 -5.91
CA PRO A 1031 21.41 -5.26 -5.82
C PRO A 1031 20.67 -5.33 -7.16
N THR A 1032 21.02 -6.31 -7.98
CA THR A 1032 20.23 -6.72 -9.15
C THR A 1032 19.03 -7.52 -8.67
N ASP A 1033 18.10 -6.83 -8.04
CA ASP A 1033 16.70 -7.24 -8.06
C ASP A 1033 15.93 -6.04 -8.62
N ALA A 1034 15.76 -6.08 -9.95
CA ALA A 1034 14.80 -5.23 -10.63
C ALA A 1034 13.43 -5.55 -10.02
N SER A 1035 12.99 -4.68 -9.12
CA SER A 1035 11.63 -4.66 -8.62
C SER A 1035 10.71 -4.63 -9.85
N GLN A 1036 9.88 -5.66 -10.01
CA GLN A 1036 8.83 -5.68 -11.02
C GLN A 1036 7.98 -4.41 -10.82
N MET A 1037 8.17 -3.41 -11.67
CA MET A 1037 7.40 -2.18 -11.62
C MET A 1037 5.97 -2.48 -12.07
N ASP A 1038 5.03 -2.51 -11.13
CA ASP A 1038 3.62 -2.72 -11.42
C ASP A 1038 3.03 -1.49 -12.14
N LEU A 1039 2.57 -1.69 -13.37
CA LEU A 1039 1.91 -0.68 -14.20
C LEU A 1039 0.70 -0.06 -13.49
N GLN A 1040 0.03 -0.77 -12.59
CA GLN A 1040 -1.08 -0.22 -11.81
C GLN A 1040 -0.62 0.79 -10.76
N GLN A 1041 0.51 0.55 -10.07
CA GLN A 1041 1.08 1.49 -9.11
C GLN A 1041 1.52 2.80 -9.80
N LEU A 1042 2.22 2.71 -10.94
CA LEU A 1042 2.64 3.88 -11.71
C LEU A 1042 1.45 4.69 -12.26
N ARG A 1043 0.41 3.99 -12.73
CA ARG A 1043 -0.82 4.63 -13.22
C ARG A 1043 -1.58 5.35 -12.09
N ARG A 1044 -1.60 4.78 -10.88
CA ARG A 1044 -2.19 5.45 -9.69
C ARG A 1044 -1.38 6.66 -9.25
N ALA A 1045 -0.05 6.55 -9.19
CA ALA A 1045 0.83 7.67 -8.85
C ALA A 1045 0.65 8.85 -9.82
N ALA A 1046 0.54 8.58 -11.12
CA ALA A 1046 0.26 9.61 -12.12
C ALA A 1046 -1.14 10.24 -11.96
N MET A 1047 -2.16 9.49 -11.54
CA MET A 1047 -3.52 10.05 -11.28
C MET A 1047 -3.63 10.84 -9.97
N LEU A 1048 -2.68 10.66 -9.05
CA LEU A 1048 -2.59 11.39 -7.79
C LEU A 1048 -1.84 12.73 -7.94
N ASP A 1049 -1.14 12.93 -9.06
CA ASP A 1049 -0.48 14.19 -9.39
C ASP A 1049 -1.48 15.15 -10.07
N ASP A 1050 -1.75 16.29 -9.43
CA ASP A 1050 -2.68 17.31 -9.93
C ASP A 1050 -2.25 17.86 -11.31
N SER A 1051 -0.97 17.80 -11.65
CA SER A 1051 -0.45 18.23 -12.95
C SER A 1051 -0.92 17.32 -14.09
N TYR A 1052 -1.08 16.01 -13.85
CA TYR A 1052 -1.52 15.05 -14.86
C TYR A 1052 -2.98 15.29 -15.31
N LYS A 1053 -3.86 15.66 -14.37
CA LYS A 1053 -5.27 15.96 -14.64
C LYS A 1053 -5.46 17.26 -15.43
N SER A 1054 -4.48 18.17 -15.39
CA SER A 1054 -4.50 19.43 -16.16
C SER A 1054 -4.14 19.25 -17.64
N LEU A 1055 -3.58 18.09 -18.02
CA LEU A 1055 -3.15 17.82 -19.39
C LEU A 1055 -4.33 17.36 -20.27
N PRO A 1056 -4.39 17.76 -21.55
CA PRO A 1056 -5.42 17.27 -22.47
C PRO A 1056 -5.38 15.74 -22.66
N ASN A 1057 -6.54 15.11 -22.92
CA ASN A 1057 -6.68 13.64 -23.06
C ASN A 1057 -5.65 12.97 -23.99
N ALA A 1058 -5.23 13.64 -25.07
CA ALA A 1058 -4.22 13.11 -25.98
C ALA A 1058 -2.85 12.92 -25.30
N TRP A 1059 -2.46 13.83 -24.40
CA TRP A 1059 -1.19 13.79 -23.66
C TRP A 1059 -1.24 12.77 -22.52
N GLN A 1060 -2.39 12.65 -21.85
CA GLN A 1060 -2.62 11.60 -20.85
C GLN A 1060 -2.48 10.21 -21.47
N GLN A 1061 -3.03 10.00 -22.68
CA GLN A 1061 -2.86 8.73 -23.39
C GLN A 1061 -1.40 8.47 -23.81
N VAL A 1062 -0.65 9.51 -24.19
CA VAL A 1062 0.78 9.38 -24.50
C VAL A 1062 1.59 9.01 -23.26
N ILE A 1063 1.30 9.60 -22.10
CA ILE A 1063 1.95 9.27 -20.83
C ILE A 1063 1.62 7.83 -20.42
N ILE A 1064 0.36 7.39 -20.53
CA ILE A 1064 -0.02 5.99 -20.27
C ILE A 1064 0.73 5.03 -21.21
N LYS A 1065 0.86 5.40 -22.49
CA LYS A 1065 1.59 4.60 -23.48
C LYS A 1065 3.09 4.57 -23.22
N TYR A 1066 3.66 5.66 -22.73
CA TYR A 1066 5.07 5.77 -22.31
C TYR A 1066 5.35 4.95 -21.05
N LEU A 1067 4.49 5.04 -20.02
CA LEU A 1067 4.59 4.22 -18.80
C LEU A 1067 4.46 2.72 -19.10
N LYS A 1068 3.62 2.35 -20.07
CA LYS A 1068 3.52 0.98 -20.57
C LYS A 1068 4.80 0.52 -21.27
N LEU A 1069 5.40 1.36 -22.12
CA LEU A 1069 6.68 1.05 -22.77
C LEU A 1069 7.83 0.90 -21.77
N LEU A 1070 7.83 1.69 -20.69
CA LEU A 1070 8.80 1.58 -19.59
C LEU A 1070 8.62 0.29 -18.78
N SER A 1071 7.38 -0.15 -18.52
CA SER A 1071 7.17 -1.46 -17.85
C SER A 1071 7.57 -2.62 -18.76
N ASP A 1072 7.28 -2.52 -20.05
CA ASP A 1072 7.62 -3.54 -21.05
C ASP A 1072 9.14 -3.62 -21.32
N GLN A 1073 9.91 -2.55 -21.04
CA GLN A 1073 11.39 -2.54 -21.11
C GLN A 1073 12.08 -3.02 -19.82
N ALA A 1074 11.35 -3.10 -18.70
CA ALA A 1074 11.86 -3.56 -17.41
C ALA A 1074 11.62 -5.07 -17.15
N GLN A 1075 10.91 -5.74 -18.06
CA GLN A 1075 10.84 -7.21 -18.18
C GLN A 1075 11.94 -7.70 -19.12
#